data_AF-A0A1C6NQJ0-F1
#
_entry.id   AF-A0A1C6NQJ0-F1
#
_cell.length_a   1.000
_cell.length_b   1.000
_cell.length_c   1.000
_cell.angle_alpha   90.00
_cell.angle_beta   90.00
_cell.angle_gamma   90.00
#
_symmetry.space_group_name_H-M   'P 1'
#
loop_
_entity.id
_entity.type
_entity.pdbx_description
1 polymer ?
#
loop_
_entity_poly.entity_id
_entity_poly.type
_entity_poly.pdbx_seq_one_letter_code
_entity_poly.pdbx_strand_id
1 'polypeptide(L)'
;MERKLAAILSSDAKGYSRLMGEDEIGTVQTLTACRTLMAALIQEHQGRVVDSPGDNLLAEFASVVEAVRCAVAIQRELRVRNAVLPLHRRMEFRIGINLGDVIEEGQRIYGDCVNIAARLESLAEAGELCISGTAFDHVKNKLALDYEDLGSQSVKNIAEPVRVYRVRTEPGQVSPASRVVHAAHRLAARWRHRQALVLLALLLVVASVLWQSSVPRMAPGTFPDPATQGAPRLSLVVLPFENLSGDTSQEYYADGLTEDLTTDLASMPGTFVIARTSAFGYKGRPIDVKKVGAELGVRYAVEGSLRKIDDVLRVNVQLIATESGAHLWSDRFDLAIKELAQGQGQEDIVRRIATTLNVKIVDLESARSSRERPTNPDAFDLILRAWALHAQPPSRQREHHMRELYESALQLDPSSTIAMLGIANTIINQSLGFLGQWVTADELARADALVKQARAISPNAEAVLENVALLHQAHDQWEETAAAATRLIEAYPNNAGGYELLATAKRYTGHADEAIALYDSAIRLNPRSPSIFQLYGFKSFALLQVGRYDEAVDWAERSLAANPEAPTPVRSARYRTKAVAHALAGHIDDAREALATANKLWPFSTVRSNAPENFASPAFVAWVQDKYWVGARLAGLRDHADEEADFNVPAKRELNGTLAGWTPTTVPGATTVRTSELPALLQKYRPVVVDTVTHPAGRSIPGAIGLKHAGSGGTFGDSAEEHLRRKFLDLTGSSLERPIVVVGYNAERFDGYNLALRLVNLGYAHVYWYRGGREAWEVAGLPETTLNVEDW
;
A
#
# COMPACT_ATOMS: atom_id res chain seq x y z
N MET A 1 -5.22 -39.32 -9.80
CA MET A 1 -4.18 -38.39 -10.27
C MET A 1 -2.99 -39.20 -10.71
N GLU A 2 -2.72 -39.22 -12.01
CA GLU A 2 -1.54 -39.89 -12.58
C GLU A 2 -0.59 -38.82 -13.15
N ARG A 3 0.71 -39.02 -12.95
CA ARG A 3 1.76 -38.18 -13.56
C ARG A 3 2.27 -38.87 -14.82
N LYS A 4 2.34 -38.13 -15.92
CA LYS A 4 2.90 -38.61 -17.19
C LYS A 4 3.71 -37.50 -17.87
N LEU A 5 4.71 -37.89 -18.64
CA LEU A 5 5.44 -36.98 -19.53
C LEU A 5 4.60 -36.73 -20.80
N ALA A 6 4.32 -35.48 -21.13
CA ALA A 6 3.54 -35.12 -22.31
C ALA A 6 4.08 -33.87 -22.99
N ALA A 7 3.87 -33.75 -24.30
CA ALA A 7 4.09 -32.53 -25.05
C ALA A 7 2.80 -31.71 -25.09
N ILE A 8 2.87 -30.47 -24.61
CA ILE A 8 1.72 -29.57 -24.53
C ILE A 8 1.86 -28.49 -25.59
N LEU A 9 0.81 -28.34 -26.41
CA LEU A 9 0.64 -27.29 -27.40
C LEU A 9 -0.40 -26.31 -26.88
N SER A 10 -0.03 -25.04 -26.76
CA SER A 10 -0.94 -23.93 -26.47
C SER A 10 -1.01 -23.03 -27.69
N SER A 11 -2.21 -22.58 -28.07
CA SER A 11 -2.41 -21.64 -29.17
C SER A 11 -3.45 -20.58 -28.86
N ASP A 12 -3.19 -19.35 -29.30
CA ASP A 12 -4.04 -18.17 -29.08
C ASP A 12 -4.20 -17.34 -30.35
N ALA A 13 -5.32 -16.65 -30.51
CA ALA A 13 -5.59 -15.78 -31.67
C ALA A 13 -5.14 -14.34 -31.42
N LYS A 14 -4.19 -13.83 -32.21
CA LYS A 14 -3.73 -12.45 -32.06
C LYS A 14 -4.80 -11.45 -32.51
N GLY A 15 -5.18 -10.54 -31.62
CA GLY A 15 -6.09 -9.45 -31.93
C GLY A 15 -7.58 -9.84 -31.96
N TYR A 16 -7.94 -10.98 -31.37
CA TYR A 16 -9.31 -11.47 -31.25
C TYR A 16 -10.28 -10.42 -30.69
N SER A 17 -9.90 -9.69 -29.62
CA SER A 17 -10.75 -8.66 -29.02
C SER A 17 -11.06 -7.48 -29.96
N ARG A 18 -10.13 -7.13 -30.86
CA ARG A 18 -10.37 -6.11 -31.89
C ARG A 18 -11.37 -6.60 -32.94
N LEU A 19 -11.20 -7.84 -33.41
CA LEU A 19 -12.11 -8.47 -34.37
C LEU A 19 -13.53 -8.59 -33.80
N MET A 20 -13.66 -8.95 -32.52
CA MET A 20 -14.94 -9.01 -31.81
C MET A 20 -15.64 -7.66 -31.74
N GLY A 21 -14.91 -6.55 -31.53
CA GLY A 21 -15.50 -5.21 -31.50
C GLY A 21 -15.95 -4.67 -32.87
N GLU A 22 -15.41 -5.22 -33.96
CA GLU A 22 -15.75 -4.80 -35.33
C GLU A 22 -16.91 -5.62 -35.93
N ASP A 23 -16.96 -6.94 -35.66
CA ASP A 23 -18.00 -7.85 -36.13
C ASP A 23 -18.04 -9.12 -35.27
N GLU A 24 -18.90 -9.12 -34.25
CA GLU A 24 -19.06 -10.22 -33.30
C GLU A 24 -19.42 -11.54 -33.99
N ILE A 25 -20.38 -11.52 -34.93
CA ILE A 25 -20.91 -12.73 -35.57
C ILE A 25 -19.87 -13.33 -36.52
N GLY A 26 -19.25 -12.49 -37.37
CA GLY A 26 -18.23 -12.94 -38.32
C GLY A 26 -16.96 -13.43 -37.63
N THR A 27 -16.60 -12.84 -36.48
CA THR A 27 -15.43 -13.26 -35.69
C THR A 27 -15.66 -14.61 -35.01
N VAL A 28 -16.83 -14.83 -34.43
CA VAL A 28 -17.19 -16.14 -33.83
C VAL A 28 -17.22 -17.25 -34.90
N GLN A 29 -17.75 -16.97 -36.10
CA GLN A 29 -17.74 -17.94 -37.21
C GLN A 29 -16.32 -18.28 -37.67
N THR A 30 -15.46 -17.26 -37.80
CA THR A 30 -14.05 -17.42 -38.20
C THR A 30 -13.27 -18.21 -37.14
N LEU A 31 -13.43 -17.87 -35.86
CA LEU A 31 -12.81 -18.60 -34.75
C LEU A 31 -13.28 -20.06 -34.71
N THR A 32 -14.58 -20.30 -34.89
CA THR A 32 -15.14 -21.66 -34.94
C THR A 32 -14.52 -22.47 -36.07
N ALA A 33 -14.42 -21.91 -37.29
CA ALA A 33 -13.81 -22.58 -38.44
C ALA A 33 -12.31 -22.87 -38.24
N CYS A 34 -11.58 -21.96 -37.58
CA CYS A 34 -10.18 -22.16 -37.20
C CYS A 34 -10.04 -23.25 -36.12
N ARG A 35 -10.89 -23.26 -35.08
CA ARG A 35 -10.88 -24.29 -34.03
C ARG A 35 -11.22 -25.67 -34.58
N THR A 36 -12.20 -25.79 -35.48
CA THR A 36 -12.54 -27.06 -36.13
C THR A 36 -11.37 -27.60 -36.95
N LEU A 37 -10.67 -26.72 -37.69
CA LEU A 37 -9.48 -27.09 -38.45
C LEU A 37 -8.35 -27.57 -37.52
N MET A 38 -8.03 -26.79 -36.49
CA MET A 38 -6.97 -27.13 -35.55
C MET A 38 -7.26 -28.45 -34.83
N ALA A 39 -8.51 -28.66 -34.38
CA ALA A 39 -8.91 -29.91 -33.76
C ALA A 39 -8.74 -31.13 -34.69
N ALA A 40 -9.07 -30.99 -35.99
CA ALA A 40 -8.87 -32.04 -36.97
C ALA A 40 -7.38 -32.37 -37.17
N LEU A 41 -6.52 -31.35 -37.30
CA LEU A 41 -5.07 -31.53 -37.45
C LEU A 41 -4.43 -32.12 -36.19
N ILE A 42 -4.88 -31.70 -35.00
CA ILE A 42 -4.43 -32.26 -33.73
C ILE A 42 -4.75 -33.75 -33.66
N GLN A 43 -5.96 -34.14 -34.05
CA GLN A 43 -6.36 -35.54 -34.07
C GLN A 43 -5.59 -36.35 -35.14
N GLU A 44 -5.33 -35.79 -36.32
CA GLU A 44 -4.52 -36.40 -37.38
C GLU A 44 -3.10 -36.71 -36.90
N HIS A 45 -2.52 -35.80 -36.12
CA HIS A 45 -1.19 -35.96 -35.50
C HIS A 45 -1.23 -36.67 -34.13
N GLN A 46 -2.27 -37.45 -33.85
CA GLN A 46 -2.40 -38.26 -32.64
C GLN A 46 -2.36 -37.45 -31.33
N GLY A 47 -2.74 -36.18 -31.37
CA GLY A 47 -2.95 -35.33 -30.22
C GLY A 47 -4.39 -35.38 -29.71
N ARG A 48 -4.58 -34.96 -28.46
CA ARG A 48 -5.90 -34.81 -27.83
C ARG A 48 -6.10 -33.36 -27.43
N VAL A 49 -7.22 -32.77 -27.85
CA VAL A 49 -7.63 -31.43 -27.40
C VAL A 49 -8.09 -31.52 -25.95
N VAL A 50 -7.51 -30.67 -25.10
CA VAL A 50 -7.83 -30.55 -23.68
C VAL A 50 -8.51 -29.20 -23.53
N ASP A 51 -9.84 -29.19 -23.64
CA ASP A 51 -10.66 -27.99 -23.87
C ASP A 51 -10.35 -26.82 -22.92
N SER A 52 -10.39 -25.59 -23.46
CA SER A 52 -10.08 -24.34 -22.76
C SER A 52 -11.11 -23.25 -23.12
N PRO A 53 -11.58 -22.43 -22.16
CA PRO A 53 -12.53 -21.36 -22.42
C PRO A 53 -11.91 -20.21 -23.23
N GLY A 54 -12.65 -19.67 -24.20
CA GLY A 54 -12.26 -18.50 -25.01
C GLY A 54 -11.75 -18.83 -26.42
N ASP A 55 -10.79 -18.06 -26.91
CA ASP A 55 -10.08 -18.20 -28.18
C ASP A 55 -8.81 -19.07 -28.09
N ASN A 56 -8.39 -19.37 -26.87
CA ASN A 56 -7.30 -20.30 -26.58
C ASN A 56 -7.66 -21.76 -26.87
N LEU A 57 -6.71 -22.49 -27.43
CA LEU A 57 -6.79 -23.94 -27.64
C LEU A 57 -5.56 -24.62 -27.02
N LEU A 58 -5.81 -25.65 -26.23
CA LEU A 58 -4.79 -26.45 -25.57
C LEU A 58 -4.89 -27.91 -26.02
N ALA A 59 -3.76 -28.54 -26.32
CA ALA A 59 -3.70 -29.93 -26.72
C ALA A 59 -2.51 -30.66 -26.11
N GLU A 60 -2.68 -31.94 -25.81
CA GLU A 60 -1.62 -32.83 -25.39
C GLU A 60 -1.25 -33.82 -26.49
N PHE A 61 0.03 -34.17 -26.55
CA PHE A 61 0.58 -35.16 -27.45
C PHE A 61 1.50 -36.09 -26.68
N ALA A 62 1.45 -37.39 -26.99
CA ALA A 62 2.42 -38.36 -26.47
C ALA A 62 3.82 -38.16 -27.10
N SER A 63 3.91 -37.49 -28.25
CA SER A 63 5.15 -37.24 -28.99
C SER A 63 5.33 -35.75 -29.28
N VAL A 64 6.42 -35.18 -28.77
CA VAL A 64 6.80 -33.78 -29.08
C VAL A 64 7.10 -33.57 -30.56
N VAL A 65 7.54 -34.62 -31.27
CA VAL A 65 7.78 -34.56 -32.72
C VAL A 65 6.46 -34.36 -33.47
N GLU A 66 5.40 -35.08 -33.07
CA GLU A 66 4.08 -34.93 -33.67
C GLU A 66 3.40 -33.61 -33.26
N ALA A 67 3.62 -33.14 -32.03
CA ALA A 67 3.17 -31.82 -31.60
C ALA A 67 3.75 -30.71 -32.50
N VAL A 68 5.06 -30.74 -32.77
CA VAL A 68 5.72 -29.74 -33.64
C VAL A 68 5.26 -29.87 -35.09
N ARG A 69 5.10 -31.09 -35.63
CA ARG A 69 4.55 -31.30 -36.98
C ARG A 69 3.13 -30.74 -37.10
N CYS A 70 2.28 -31.02 -36.11
CA CYS A 70 0.93 -30.51 -36.04
C CYS A 70 0.90 -28.98 -36.03
N ALA A 71 1.73 -28.34 -35.20
CA ALA A 71 1.78 -26.88 -35.13
C ALA A 71 2.25 -26.25 -36.46
N VAL A 72 3.22 -26.86 -37.15
CA VAL A 72 3.65 -26.40 -38.47
C VAL A 72 2.52 -26.57 -39.50
N ALA A 73 1.78 -27.68 -39.46
CA ALA A 73 0.63 -27.90 -40.34
C ALA A 73 -0.49 -26.88 -40.09
N ILE A 74 -0.82 -26.61 -38.80
CA ILE A 74 -1.78 -25.59 -38.40
C ILE A 74 -1.37 -24.22 -38.95
N GLN A 75 -0.12 -23.80 -38.75
CA GLN A 75 0.35 -22.49 -39.22
C GLN A 75 0.32 -22.37 -40.75
N ARG A 76 0.61 -23.45 -41.48
CA ARG A 76 0.54 -23.46 -42.96
C ARG A 76 -0.90 -23.33 -43.46
N GLU A 77 -1.81 -24.11 -42.91
CA GLU A 77 -3.20 -24.14 -43.37
C GLU A 77 -3.95 -22.84 -43.01
N LEU A 78 -3.72 -22.31 -41.80
CA LEU A 78 -4.24 -20.99 -41.41
C LEU A 78 -3.70 -19.87 -42.30
N ARG A 79 -2.44 -19.95 -42.73
CA ARG A 79 -1.85 -18.98 -43.67
C ARG A 79 -2.51 -19.02 -45.03
N VAL A 80 -2.77 -20.20 -45.58
CA VAL A 80 -3.49 -20.38 -46.87
C VAL A 80 -4.89 -19.79 -46.77
N ARG A 81 -5.62 -20.04 -45.66
CA ARG A 81 -6.95 -19.45 -45.43
C ARG A 81 -6.92 -17.94 -45.25
N ASN A 82 -5.94 -17.42 -44.50
CA ASN A 82 -5.81 -15.97 -44.30
C ASN A 82 -5.40 -15.24 -45.58
N ALA A 83 -4.74 -15.91 -46.54
CA ALA A 83 -4.31 -15.29 -47.79
C ALA A 83 -5.48 -14.78 -48.65
N VAL A 84 -6.64 -15.45 -48.60
CA VAL A 84 -7.86 -15.04 -49.33
C VAL A 84 -8.73 -14.02 -48.59
N LEU A 85 -8.37 -13.67 -47.34
CA LEU A 85 -9.08 -12.71 -46.52
C LEU A 85 -8.41 -11.32 -46.53
N PRO A 86 -9.18 -10.21 -46.47
CA PRO A 86 -8.66 -8.87 -46.25
C PRO A 86 -7.82 -8.79 -44.96
N LEU A 87 -6.76 -7.98 -44.93
CA LEU A 87 -5.84 -7.85 -43.80
C LEU A 87 -6.55 -7.67 -42.44
N HIS A 88 -7.62 -6.87 -42.40
CA HIS A 88 -8.36 -6.60 -41.16
C HIS A 88 -9.23 -7.77 -40.67
N ARG A 89 -9.45 -8.81 -41.49
CA ARG A 89 -10.23 -10.03 -41.20
C ARG A 89 -9.37 -11.27 -40.98
N ARG A 90 -8.04 -11.18 -41.14
CA ARG A 90 -7.13 -12.31 -40.93
C ARG A 90 -7.06 -12.64 -39.44
N MET A 91 -7.15 -13.93 -39.12
CA MET A 91 -7.03 -14.44 -37.76
C MET A 91 -5.76 -15.29 -37.68
N GLU A 92 -4.70 -14.70 -37.14
CA GLU A 92 -3.39 -15.32 -37.03
C GLU A 92 -3.20 -15.88 -35.62
N PHE A 93 -2.78 -17.14 -35.54
CA PHE A 93 -2.57 -17.81 -34.26
C PHE A 93 -1.10 -17.78 -33.88
N ARG A 94 -0.85 -17.66 -32.58
CA ARG A 94 0.45 -17.90 -31.94
C ARG A 94 0.45 -19.31 -31.39
N ILE A 95 1.58 -20.02 -31.46
CA ILE A 95 1.68 -21.39 -30.93
C ILE A 95 2.95 -21.56 -30.09
N GLY A 96 2.80 -22.18 -28.93
CA GLY A 96 3.86 -22.54 -28.00
C GLY A 96 3.84 -24.03 -27.68
N ILE A 97 5.01 -24.69 -27.70
CA ILE A 97 5.13 -26.11 -27.37
C ILE A 97 6.19 -26.36 -26.31
N ASN A 98 5.80 -27.06 -25.25
CA ASN A 98 6.72 -27.55 -24.21
C ASN A 98 6.60 -29.06 -24.00
N LEU A 99 7.69 -29.70 -23.60
CA LEU A 99 7.73 -31.10 -23.16
C LEU A 99 8.09 -31.14 -21.67
N GLY A 100 7.26 -31.80 -20.86
CA GLY A 100 7.44 -31.92 -19.41
C GLY A 100 6.36 -32.76 -18.73
N ASP A 101 6.46 -32.89 -17.41
CA ASP A 101 5.51 -33.68 -16.62
C ASP A 101 4.18 -32.94 -16.44
N VAL A 102 3.09 -33.68 -16.59
CA VAL A 102 1.72 -33.22 -16.33
C VAL A 102 0.98 -34.18 -15.38
N ILE A 103 0.06 -33.62 -14.60
CA ILE A 103 -0.88 -34.35 -13.76
C ILE A 103 -2.23 -34.38 -14.49
N GLU A 104 -2.77 -35.58 -14.70
CA GLU A 104 -4.07 -35.78 -15.32
C GLU A 104 -5.17 -36.01 -14.26
N GLU A 105 -6.26 -35.26 -14.38
CA GLU A 105 -7.48 -35.39 -13.60
C GLU A 105 -8.71 -35.27 -14.50
N GLY A 106 -9.30 -36.42 -14.85
CA GLY A 106 -10.45 -36.48 -15.77
C GLY A 106 -10.07 -36.09 -17.20
N GLN A 107 -10.72 -35.07 -17.75
CA GLN A 107 -10.40 -34.52 -19.08
C GLN A 107 -9.46 -33.30 -19.02
N ARG A 108 -8.92 -32.94 -17.85
CA ARG A 108 -8.06 -31.76 -17.66
C ARG A 108 -6.63 -32.17 -17.32
N ILE A 109 -5.68 -31.34 -17.75
CA ILE A 109 -4.25 -31.47 -17.47
C ILE A 109 -3.77 -30.29 -16.64
N TYR A 110 -2.91 -30.57 -15.66
CA TYR A 110 -2.36 -29.59 -14.73
C TYR A 110 -0.83 -29.74 -14.62
N GLY A 111 -0.13 -28.65 -14.35
CA GLY A 111 1.31 -28.65 -14.06
C GLY A 111 2.08 -27.56 -14.78
N ASP A 112 3.34 -27.36 -14.36
CA ASP A 112 4.23 -26.32 -14.90
C ASP A 112 4.42 -26.45 -16.41
N CYS A 113 4.34 -27.66 -16.95
CA CYS A 113 4.44 -27.91 -18.39
C CYS A 113 3.37 -27.15 -19.21
N VAL A 114 2.14 -27.03 -18.69
CA VAL A 114 1.05 -26.28 -19.35
C VAL A 114 1.35 -24.78 -19.32
N ASN A 115 1.83 -24.29 -18.17
CA ASN A 115 2.19 -22.89 -18.00
C ASN A 115 3.35 -22.50 -18.94
N ILE A 116 4.39 -23.34 -19.07
CA ILE A 116 5.50 -23.09 -20.00
C ILE A 116 4.99 -23.00 -21.44
N ALA A 117 4.14 -23.94 -21.89
CA ALA A 117 3.61 -23.95 -23.24
C ALA A 117 2.82 -22.66 -23.58
N ALA A 118 1.96 -22.20 -22.67
CA ALA A 118 1.23 -20.93 -22.84
C ALA A 118 2.15 -19.71 -22.88
N ARG A 119 3.27 -19.72 -22.13
CA ARG A 119 4.24 -18.62 -22.19
C ARG A 119 5.06 -18.61 -23.47
N LEU A 120 5.45 -19.78 -23.97
CA LEU A 120 6.08 -19.88 -25.30
C LEU A 120 5.16 -19.37 -26.40
N GLU A 121 3.86 -19.64 -26.31
CA GLU A 121 2.85 -19.09 -27.21
C GLU A 121 2.84 -17.56 -27.15
N SER A 122 2.85 -16.97 -25.95
CA SER A 122 2.86 -15.51 -25.80
C SER A 122 4.13 -14.83 -26.36
N LEU A 123 5.25 -15.56 -26.46
CA LEU A 123 6.52 -15.09 -27.05
C LEU A 123 6.55 -15.18 -28.59
N ALA A 124 5.66 -15.96 -29.20
CA ALA A 124 5.57 -16.08 -30.65
C ALA A 124 4.91 -14.84 -31.25
N GLU A 125 5.39 -14.36 -32.40
CA GLU A 125 4.65 -13.37 -33.17
C GLU A 125 3.46 -14.01 -33.90
N ALA A 126 2.63 -13.19 -34.55
CA ALA A 126 1.43 -13.67 -35.23
C ALA A 126 1.81 -14.64 -36.36
N GLY A 127 1.25 -15.86 -36.35
CA GLY A 127 1.57 -16.88 -37.34
C GLY A 127 2.90 -17.61 -37.09
N GLU A 128 3.53 -17.41 -35.93
CA GLU A 128 4.78 -18.05 -35.54
C GLU A 128 4.60 -19.19 -34.53
N LEU A 129 5.68 -19.97 -34.37
CA LEU A 129 5.76 -21.12 -33.47
C LEU A 129 7.03 -21.01 -32.61
N CYS A 130 6.87 -21.08 -31.30
CA CYS A 130 7.97 -21.14 -30.33
C CYS A 130 7.97 -22.49 -29.59
N ILE A 131 9.15 -23.03 -29.34
CA ILE A 131 9.35 -24.30 -28.62
C ILE A 131 10.37 -24.14 -27.48
N SER A 132 10.21 -24.89 -26.40
CA SER A 132 11.20 -24.92 -25.32
C SER A 132 12.49 -25.63 -25.74
N GLY A 133 13.56 -25.43 -24.98
CA GLY A 133 14.82 -26.13 -25.17
C GLY A 133 14.68 -27.65 -25.05
N THR A 134 13.85 -28.14 -24.11
CA THR A 134 13.57 -29.56 -23.96
C THR A 134 12.86 -30.14 -25.19
N ALA A 135 11.92 -29.40 -25.77
CA ALA A 135 11.28 -29.78 -27.03
C ALA A 135 12.27 -29.73 -28.21
N PHE A 136 13.06 -28.66 -28.32
CA PHE A 136 14.09 -28.49 -29.34
C PHE A 136 15.09 -29.66 -29.37
N ASP A 137 15.59 -30.07 -28.21
CA ASP A 137 16.55 -31.17 -28.11
C ASP A 137 16.02 -32.49 -28.66
N HIS A 138 14.71 -32.71 -28.59
CA HIS A 138 14.05 -33.91 -29.11
C HIS A 138 13.71 -33.83 -30.61
N VAL A 139 13.61 -32.62 -31.19
CA VAL A 139 13.15 -32.43 -32.58
C VAL A 139 14.24 -31.97 -33.56
N LYS A 140 15.33 -31.33 -33.09
CA LYS A 140 16.37 -30.69 -33.92
C LYS A 140 17.01 -31.58 -34.99
N ASN A 141 17.07 -32.89 -34.73
CA ASN A 141 17.65 -33.87 -35.66
C ASN A 141 16.58 -34.75 -36.36
N LYS A 142 15.29 -34.54 -36.05
CA LYS A 142 14.18 -35.37 -36.54
C LYS A 142 13.26 -34.64 -37.51
N LEU A 143 13.23 -33.31 -37.43
CA LEU A 143 12.44 -32.45 -38.31
C LEU A 143 13.39 -31.54 -39.09
N ALA A 144 13.26 -31.53 -40.42
CA ALA A 144 14.01 -30.63 -41.29
C ALA A 144 13.36 -29.23 -41.29
N LEU A 145 13.56 -28.50 -40.19
CA LEU A 145 13.06 -27.14 -39.97
C LEU A 145 14.22 -26.24 -39.51
N ASP A 146 14.12 -24.94 -39.79
CA ASP A 146 15.08 -23.96 -39.31
C ASP A 146 14.67 -23.47 -37.90
N TYR A 147 15.64 -23.37 -36.99
CA TYR A 147 15.43 -22.97 -35.61
C TYR A 147 16.28 -21.74 -35.27
N GLU A 148 15.65 -20.69 -34.76
CA GLU A 148 16.31 -19.48 -34.29
C GLU A 148 16.32 -19.46 -32.76
N ASP A 149 17.51 -19.37 -32.17
CA ASP A 149 17.68 -19.32 -30.71
C ASP A 149 17.33 -17.93 -30.18
N LEU A 150 16.34 -17.86 -29.30
CA LEU A 150 15.89 -16.62 -28.65
C LEU A 150 16.50 -16.45 -27.25
N GLY A 151 17.43 -17.32 -26.86
CA GLY A 151 18.10 -17.31 -25.59
C GLY A 151 17.25 -17.82 -24.43
N SER A 152 17.77 -17.63 -23.22
CA SER A 152 17.08 -17.98 -21.98
C SER A 152 16.07 -16.90 -21.60
N GLN A 153 14.81 -17.26 -21.50
CA GLN A 153 13.71 -16.38 -21.12
C GLN A 153 13.31 -16.70 -19.67
N SER A 154 13.30 -15.68 -18.82
CA SER A 154 12.77 -15.80 -17.46
C SER A 154 11.25 -15.69 -17.52
N VAL A 155 10.54 -16.63 -16.88
CA VAL A 155 9.08 -16.69 -16.89
C VAL A 155 8.55 -16.73 -15.47
N LYS A 156 7.45 -16.01 -15.21
CA LYS A 156 6.82 -15.94 -13.87
C LYS A 156 6.48 -17.34 -13.36
N ASN A 157 6.76 -17.61 -12.08
CA ASN A 157 6.48 -18.87 -11.36
C ASN A 157 7.30 -20.10 -11.79
N ILE A 158 8.46 -19.92 -12.45
CA ILE A 158 9.42 -21.00 -12.72
C ILE A 158 10.80 -20.56 -12.26
N ALA A 159 11.41 -21.34 -11.37
CA ALA A 159 12.67 -20.98 -10.70
C ALA A 159 13.87 -20.89 -11.66
N GLU A 160 13.83 -21.62 -12.78
CA GLU A 160 14.92 -21.67 -13.76
C GLU A 160 14.50 -21.06 -15.11
N PRO A 161 15.32 -20.18 -15.73
CA PRO A 161 15.04 -19.64 -17.06
C PRO A 161 14.90 -20.74 -18.13
N VAL A 162 13.87 -20.64 -18.97
CA VAL A 162 13.62 -21.61 -20.04
C VAL A 162 14.26 -21.10 -21.33
N ARG A 163 15.10 -21.92 -21.97
CA ARG A 163 15.65 -21.60 -23.30
C ARG A 163 14.57 -21.75 -24.37
N VAL A 164 14.45 -20.79 -25.28
CA VAL A 164 13.37 -20.73 -26.26
C VAL A 164 13.93 -20.70 -27.69
N TYR A 165 13.28 -21.44 -28.58
CA TYR A 165 13.60 -21.45 -30.01
C TYR A 165 12.37 -21.11 -30.84
N ARG A 166 12.52 -20.21 -31.82
CA ARG A 166 11.51 -19.96 -32.85
C ARG A 166 11.69 -20.95 -33.99
N VAL A 167 10.61 -21.58 -34.42
CA VAL A 167 10.59 -22.52 -35.56
C VAL A 167 10.17 -21.76 -36.81
N ARG A 168 11.05 -21.72 -37.81
CA ARG A 168 10.72 -21.12 -39.12
C ARG A 168 10.05 -22.17 -40.00
N THR A 169 8.86 -21.83 -40.48
CA THR A 169 7.99 -22.75 -41.23
C THR A 169 8.28 -22.79 -42.74
N GLU A 170 9.24 -21.98 -43.20
CA GLU A 170 9.79 -21.95 -44.56
C GLU A 170 11.27 -22.38 -44.55
N PRO A 171 11.74 -23.16 -45.54
CA PRO A 171 13.17 -23.33 -45.79
C PRO A 171 13.73 -22.03 -46.36
N GLY A 172 14.61 -21.36 -45.60
CA GLY A 172 15.29 -20.17 -46.08
C GLY A 172 16.21 -20.50 -47.26
N GLN A 173 16.05 -19.76 -48.37
CA GLN A 173 17.11 -19.61 -49.37
C GLN A 173 18.40 -19.18 -48.67
N VAL A 174 19.37 -20.08 -48.62
CA VAL A 174 20.73 -19.77 -48.20
C VAL A 174 21.31 -18.76 -49.20
N SER A 175 21.70 -17.57 -48.74
CA SER A 175 22.66 -16.72 -49.46
C SER A 175 23.93 -16.59 -48.61
N PRO A 176 25.08 -17.12 -49.10
CA PRO A 176 26.31 -17.19 -48.35
C PRO A 176 27.07 -15.86 -48.35
N ALA A 177 27.94 -15.73 -47.36
CA ALA A 177 28.85 -14.62 -47.13
C ALA A 177 29.56 -14.09 -48.40
N SER A 178 29.73 -12.77 -48.50
CA SER A 178 30.83 -12.18 -49.26
C SER A 178 31.39 -10.92 -48.57
N ARG A 179 32.68 -11.04 -48.25
CA ARG A 179 33.64 -10.02 -47.82
C ARG A 179 33.78 -8.85 -48.80
N VAL A 180 33.95 -7.65 -48.23
CA VAL A 180 34.87 -6.54 -48.60
C VAL A 180 34.86 -6.00 -50.04
N VAL A 181 34.57 -4.69 -50.21
CA VAL A 181 35.47 -3.61 -50.71
C VAL A 181 34.63 -2.34 -51.03
N HIS A 182 35.06 -1.22 -50.42
CA HIS A 182 35.08 0.20 -50.79
C HIS A 182 34.31 0.71 -52.05
N ALA A 183 33.83 1.96 -52.15
CA ALA A 183 33.96 3.17 -51.35
C ALA A 183 33.07 4.29 -51.96
N ALA A 184 32.95 5.37 -51.19
CA ALA A 184 32.92 6.76 -51.63
C ALA A 184 31.83 7.18 -52.63
N HIS A 185 30.83 7.91 -52.12
CA HIS A 185 30.49 9.28 -52.51
C HIS A 185 29.17 9.63 -51.80
N ARG A 186 29.22 10.25 -50.61
CA ARG A 186 28.16 11.09 -49.99
C ARG A 186 28.46 11.39 -48.51
N LEU A 187 29.65 11.92 -48.21
CA LEU A 187 29.98 12.45 -46.87
C LEU A 187 30.74 13.78 -47.00
N ALA A 188 30.01 14.86 -47.28
CA ALA A 188 30.53 16.23 -47.16
C ALA A 188 29.38 17.18 -46.79
N ALA A 189 28.77 16.99 -45.61
CA ALA A 189 27.85 17.96 -45.00
C ALA A 189 27.56 17.69 -43.52
N ARG A 190 27.77 16.47 -43.00
CA ARG A 190 27.34 16.06 -41.64
C ARG A 190 28.42 16.17 -40.54
N TRP A 191 29.60 16.72 -40.83
CA TRP A 191 30.75 16.69 -39.91
C TRP A 191 30.83 17.85 -38.90
N ARG A 192 30.11 18.97 -39.08
CA ARG A 192 30.17 20.11 -38.14
C ARG A 192 29.25 19.94 -36.91
N HIS A 193 28.16 19.18 -37.01
CA HIS A 193 27.23 18.98 -35.89
C HIS A 193 27.67 17.89 -34.90
N ARG A 194 28.50 16.93 -35.33
CA ARG A 194 29.02 15.87 -34.46
C ARG A 194 30.10 16.35 -33.49
N GLN A 195 30.93 17.32 -33.87
CA GLN A 195 31.93 17.89 -32.96
C GLN A 195 31.30 18.74 -31.84
N ALA A 196 30.22 19.47 -32.15
CA ALA A 196 29.48 20.24 -31.16
C ALA A 196 28.78 19.33 -30.12
N LEU A 197 28.20 18.21 -30.57
CA LEU A 197 27.56 17.24 -29.66
C LEU A 197 28.58 16.50 -28.77
N VAL A 198 29.77 16.19 -29.29
CA VAL A 198 30.85 15.58 -28.50
C VAL A 198 31.43 16.56 -27.50
N LEU A 199 31.61 17.84 -27.88
CA LEU A 199 32.05 18.89 -26.95
C LEU A 199 31.00 19.19 -25.87
N LEU A 200 29.71 19.18 -26.21
CA LEU A 200 28.63 19.33 -25.24
C LEU A 200 28.56 18.14 -24.29
N ALA A 201 28.71 16.91 -24.80
CA ALA A 201 28.79 15.72 -23.96
C ALA A 201 30.02 15.74 -23.03
N LEU A 202 31.18 16.19 -23.52
CA LEU A 202 32.38 16.36 -22.70
C LEU A 202 32.23 17.47 -21.66
N LEU A 203 31.59 18.59 -22.00
CA LEU A 203 31.29 19.67 -21.05
C LEU A 203 30.30 19.22 -19.98
N LEU A 204 29.29 18.42 -20.34
CA LEU A 204 28.36 17.83 -19.37
C LEU A 204 29.05 16.79 -18.47
N VAL A 205 29.98 16.00 -19.00
CA VAL A 205 30.80 15.08 -18.21
C VAL A 205 31.71 15.86 -17.25
N VAL A 206 32.40 16.90 -17.72
CA VAL A 206 33.26 17.74 -16.86
C VAL A 206 32.44 18.49 -15.81
N ALA A 207 31.28 19.03 -16.17
CA ALA A 207 30.35 19.63 -15.22
C ALA A 207 29.81 18.61 -14.21
N SER A 208 29.54 17.37 -14.61
CA SER A 208 29.13 16.30 -13.69
C SER A 208 30.25 15.91 -12.73
N VAL A 209 31.51 15.88 -13.20
CA VAL A 209 32.68 15.56 -12.38
C VAL A 209 32.97 16.69 -11.41
N LEU A 210 32.88 17.96 -11.85
CA LEU A 210 33.07 19.13 -11.01
C LEU A 210 31.94 19.31 -10.00
N TRP A 211 30.69 18.98 -10.36
CA TRP A 211 29.56 18.92 -9.43
C TRP A 211 29.78 17.81 -8.40
N GLN A 212 30.16 16.61 -8.82
CA GLN A 212 30.46 15.49 -7.92
C GLN A 212 31.63 15.75 -6.96
N SER A 213 32.56 16.64 -7.31
CA SER A 213 33.68 17.02 -6.44
C SER A 213 33.42 18.23 -5.55
N SER A 214 32.39 19.04 -5.83
CA SER A 214 32.12 20.32 -5.14
C SER A 214 30.90 20.27 -4.22
N VAL A 215 30.07 19.22 -4.32
CA VAL A 215 29.06 18.88 -3.32
C VAL A 215 29.76 18.10 -2.21
N PRO A 216 29.63 18.46 -0.92
CA PRO A 216 30.09 17.60 0.15
C PRO A 216 29.33 16.27 0.03
N ARG A 217 30.02 15.21 -0.42
CA ARG A 217 29.50 13.85 -0.37
C ARG A 217 29.31 13.50 1.10
N MET A 218 28.10 13.71 1.61
CA MET A 218 27.60 12.85 2.66
C MET A 218 27.61 11.45 2.03
N ALA A 219 28.51 10.59 2.50
CA ALA A 219 28.62 9.24 1.96
C ALA A 219 27.23 8.60 2.00
N PRO A 220 26.73 8.04 0.89
CA PRO A 220 25.61 7.11 0.97
C PRO A 220 26.08 6.04 1.94
N GLY A 221 25.42 5.91 3.09
CA GLY A 221 25.60 4.73 3.91
C GLY A 221 25.30 3.55 3.02
N THR A 222 26.34 2.82 2.61
CA THR A 222 26.19 1.46 2.11
C THR A 222 25.53 0.70 3.24
N PHE A 223 24.20 0.64 3.22
CA PHE A 223 23.44 -0.39 3.89
C PHE A 223 23.40 -1.56 2.92
N PRO A 224 24.19 -2.61 3.16
CA PRO A 224 24.20 -3.78 2.31
C PRO A 224 22.88 -4.52 2.44
N ASP A 225 22.57 -5.28 1.41
CA ASP A 225 21.46 -6.23 1.32
C ASP A 225 21.24 -6.99 2.66
N PRO A 226 20.05 -6.87 3.31
CA PRO A 226 19.80 -7.43 4.63
C PRO A 226 19.88 -8.97 4.69
N ALA A 227 19.87 -9.66 3.55
CA ALA A 227 20.09 -11.11 3.51
C ALA A 227 21.58 -11.52 3.59
N THR A 228 22.52 -10.59 3.45
CA THR A 228 23.97 -10.89 3.38
C THR A 228 24.81 -10.31 4.52
N GLN A 229 24.23 -9.47 5.39
CA GLN A 229 24.90 -9.06 6.63
C GLN A 229 24.52 -10.00 7.77
N GLY A 230 25.51 -10.72 8.32
CA GLY A 230 25.35 -11.36 9.63
C GLY A 230 24.84 -10.34 10.66
N ALA A 231 24.06 -10.81 11.64
CA ALA A 231 23.42 -9.98 12.66
C ALA A 231 24.40 -8.91 13.21
N PRO A 232 23.98 -7.64 13.38
CA PRO A 232 24.83 -6.59 13.95
C PRO A 232 25.46 -7.06 15.26
N ARG A 233 26.71 -6.63 15.54
CA ARG A 233 27.49 -7.13 16.69
C ARG A 233 26.75 -6.99 18.03
N LEU A 234 25.96 -5.93 18.20
CA LEU A 234 25.16 -5.65 19.39
C LEU A 234 23.67 -5.64 19.04
N SER A 235 23.18 -6.73 18.43
CA SER A 235 21.77 -6.91 18.11
C SER A 235 21.05 -7.71 19.20
N LEU A 236 19.97 -7.17 19.75
CA LEU A 236 19.24 -7.77 20.87
C LEU A 236 17.72 -7.67 20.74
N VAL A 237 17.02 -8.55 21.44
CA VAL A 237 15.57 -8.48 21.67
C VAL A 237 15.30 -8.68 23.16
N VAL A 238 14.37 -7.90 23.73
CA VAL A 238 13.84 -8.16 25.07
C VAL A 238 12.54 -8.94 24.92
N LEU A 239 12.54 -10.19 25.38
CA LEU A 239 11.38 -11.06 25.28
C LEU A 239 10.35 -10.76 26.38
N PRO A 240 9.06 -11.02 26.15
CA PRO A 240 8.02 -10.80 27.15
C PRO A 240 8.34 -11.52 28.46
N PHE A 241 8.40 -10.77 29.55
CA PHE A 241 8.65 -11.34 30.87
C PHE A 241 7.50 -12.26 31.30
N GLU A 242 7.82 -13.39 31.93
CA GLU A 242 6.79 -14.29 32.47
C GLU A 242 6.27 -13.79 33.81
N ASN A 243 4.95 -13.75 33.97
CA ASN A 243 4.30 -13.45 35.25
C ASN A 243 4.17 -14.72 36.11
N LEU A 244 4.99 -14.83 37.16
CA LEU A 244 5.00 -15.94 38.11
C LEU A 244 4.23 -15.63 39.41
N SER A 245 3.39 -14.59 39.42
CA SER A 245 2.49 -14.28 40.55
C SER A 245 1.22 -15.13 40.54
N GLY A 246 0.84 -15.72 39.40
CA GLY A 246 -0.38 -16.54 39.25
C GLY A 246 -1.69 -15.74 39.10
N ASP A 247 -1.63 -14.41 39.21
CA ASP A 247 -2.76 -13.50 38.96
C ASP A 247 -2.63 -12.86 37.57
N THR A 248 -3.49 -13.27 36.63
CA THR A 248 -3.52 -12.75 35.26
C THR A 248 -3.93 -11.29 35.19
N SER A 249 -4.57 -10.73 36.22
CA SER A 249 -4.88 -9.30 36.25
C SER A 249 -3.62 -8.44 36.38
N GLN A 250 -2.49 -9.02 36.81
CA GLN A 250 -1.21 -8.34 37.03
C GLN A 250 -0.23 -8.51 35.86
N GLU A 251 -0.66 -9.15 34.77
CA GLU A 251 0.15 -9.42 33.58
C GLU A 251 0.78 -8.14 32.99
N TYR A 252 0.07 -7.01 33.12
CA TYR A 252 0.51 -5.73 32.58
C TYR A 252 1.82 -5.21 33.22
N TYR A 253 2.18 -5.65 34.44
CA TYR A 253 3.49 -5.31 35.02
C TYR A 253 4.64 -5.93 34.23
N ALA A 254 4.44 -7.16 33.72
CA ALA A 254 5.46 -7.84 32.91
C ALA A 254 5.61 -7.16 31.57
N ASP A 255 4.48 -6.76 31.01
CA ASP A 255 4.43 -6.08 29.74
C ASP A 255 5.06 -4.68 29.82
N GLY A 256 4.83 -3.97 30.92
CA GLY A 256 5.44 -2.67 31.23
C GLY A 256 6.95 -2.75 31.40
N LEU A 257 7.43 -3.69 32.21
CA LEU A 257 8.88 -3.88 32.40
C LEU A 257 9.60 -4.29 31.10
N THR A 258 8.95 -5.13 30.29
CA THR A 258 9.48 -5.51 28.97
C THR A 258 9.63 -4.28 28.06
N GLU A 259 8.64 -3.39 28.05
CA GLU A 259 8.71 -2.12 27.30
C GLU A 259 9.86 -1.25 27.78
N ASP A 260 9.88 -0.94 29.08
CA ASP A 260 10.86 -0.04 29.66
C ASP A 260 12.29 -0.51 29.37
N LEU A 261 12.57 -1.81 29.58
CA LEU A 261 13.88 -2.39 29.28
C LEU A 261 14.20 -2.36 27.77
N THR A 262 13.21 -2.54 26.90
CA THR A 262 13.41 -2.42 25.45
C THR A 262 13.85 -1.00 25.10
N THR A 263 13.14 0.01 25.60
CA THR A 263 13.43 1.43 25.38
C THR A 263 14.79 1.82 25.93
N ASP A 264 15.09 1.45 27.19
CA ASP A 264 16.36 1.79 27.82
C ASP A 264 17.55 1.16 27.08
N LEU A 265 17.45 -0.10 26.65
CA LEU A 265 18.49 -0.77 25.87
C LEU A 265 18.59 -0.23 24.43
N ALA A 266 17.47 0.23 23.85
CA ALA A 266 17.41 0.84 22.53
C ALA A 266 18.08 2.23 22.48
N SER A 267 18.12 2.93 23.61
CA SER A 267 18.83 4.20 23.75
C SER A 267 20.36 4.05 23.75
N MET A 268 20.88 2.84 23.98
CA MET A 268 22.33 2.64 24.10
C MET A 268 23.07 2.86 22.77
N PRO A 269 24.21 3.58 22.76
CA PRO A 269 24.94 3.84 21.54
C PRO A 269 25.45 2.55 20.87
N GLY A 270 25.11 2.38 19.58
CA GLY A 270 25.59 1.27 18.76
C GLY A 270 24.87 -0.07 18.99
N THR A 271 23.77 -0.09 19.75
CA THR A 271 22.89 -1.27 19.83
C THR A 271 21.87 -1.26 18.69
N PHE A 272 21.49 -2.45 18.24
CA PHE A 272 20.34 -2.69 17.37
C PHE A 272 19.31 -3.45 18.19
N VAL A 273 18.16 -2.85 18.47
CA VAL A 273 17.15 -3.44 19.35
C VAL A 273 15.86 -3.68 18.58
N ILE A 274 15.37 -4.91 18.62
CA ILE A 274 14.05 -5.24 18.03
C ILE A 274 12.97 -4.61 18.90
N ALA A 275 12.04 -3.91 18.24
CA ALA A 275 10.93 -3.25 18.91
C ALA A 275 10.05 -4.22 19.70
N ARG A 276 9.55 -3.76 20.85
CA ARG A 276 8.67 -4.52 21.76
C ARG A 276 7.53 -5.23 21.03
N THR A 277 6.83 -4.52 20.17
CA THR A 277 5.63 -5.05 19.48
C THR A 277 5.93 -6.31 18.68
N SER A 278 7.15 -6.46 18.17
CA SER A 278 7.61 -7.71 17.55
C SER A 278 7.92 -8.82 18.56
N ALA A 279 8.55 -8.49 19.69
CA ALA A 279 8.87 -9.44 20.76
C ALA A 279 7.60 -10.04 21.39
N PHE A 280 6.52 -9.26 21.50
CA PHE A 280 5.24 -9.72 22.01
C PHE A 280 4.59 -10.84 21.18
N GLY A 281 4.99 -11.02 19.93
CA GLY A 281 4.58 -12.16 19.11
C GLY A 281 5.01 -13.53 19.66
N TYR A 282 5.95 -13.57 20.61
CA TYR A 282 6.42 -14.78 21.29
C TYR A 282 5.73 -15.04 22.64
N LYS A 283 4.90 -14.11 23.13
CA LYS A 283 4.24 -14.22 24.44
C LYS A 283 3.34 -15.46 24.52
N GLY A 284 3.39 -16.16 25.65
CA GLY A 284 2.52 -17.30 25.94
C GLY A 284 2.83 -18.57 25.12
N ARG A 285 4.02 -18.65 24.52
CA ARG A 285 4.47 -19.80 23.73
C ARG A 285 5.80 -20.31 24.28
N PRO A 286 6.12 -21.61 24.16
CA PRO A 286 7.46 -22.10 24.45
C PRO A 286 8.48 -21.37 23.57
N ILE A 287 9.46 -20.70 24.19
CA ILE A 287 10.46 -19.91 23.50
C ILE A 287 11.71 -20.76 23.27
N ASP A 288 12.13 -20.87 22.01
CA ASP A 288 13.47 -21.33 21.64
C ASP A 288 14.27 -20.11 21.18
N VAL A 289 15.17 -19.63 22.05
CA VAL A 289 16.03 -18.47 21.81
C VAL A 289 16.86 -18.57 20.53
N LYS A 290 17.22 -19.78 20.08
CA LYS A 290 17.98 -19.98 18.83
C LYS A 290 17.12 -19.67 17.63
N LYS A 291 15.88 -20.17 17.67
CA LYS A 291 14.88 -19.88 16.65
C LYS A 291 14.52 -18.40 16.65
N VAL A 292 14.36 -17.77 17.81
CA VAL A 292 14.15 -16.31 17.93
C VAL A 292 15.29 -15.53 17.28
N GLY A 293 16.55 -15.89 17.57
CA GLY A 293 17.72 -15.23 16.97
C GLY A 293 17.78 -15.36 15.46
N ALA A 294 17.45 -16.54 14.92
CA ALA A 294 17.40 -16.78 13.48
C ALA A 294 16.24 -16.02 12.81
N GLU A 295 15.05 -16.00 13.43
CA GLU A 295 13.87 -15.33 12.89
C GLU A 295 13.98 -13.80 12.93
N LEU A 296 14.55 -13.23 13.99
CA LEU A 296 14.67 -11.78 14.16
C LEU A 296 16.03 -11.23 13.70
N GLY A 297 17.01 -12.09 13.40
CA GLY A 297 18.35 -11.66 13.00
C GLY A 297 19.13 -10.96 14.14
N VAL A 298 18.97 -11.43 15.38
CA VAL A 298 19.63 -10.86 16.58
C VAL A 298 20.58 -11.85 17.23
N ARG A 299 21.68 -11.35 17.81
CA ARG A 299 22.71 -12.16 18.51
C ARG A 299 22.40 -12.44 19.98
N TYR A 300 21.60 -11.60 20.60
CA TYR A 300 21.29 -11.67 22.02
C TYR A 300 19.78 -11.62 22.27
N ALA A 301 19.34 -12.32 23.31
CA ALA A 301 17.98 -12.24 23.82
C ALA A 301 18.03 -11.96 25.33
N VAL A 302 17.19 -11.05 25.80
CA VAL A 302 16.95 -10.82 27.22
C VAL A 302 15.65 -11.51 27.59
N GLU A 303 15.73 -12.47 28.50
CA GLU A 303 14.58 -13.19 29.04
C GLU A 303 14.43 -12.89 30.53
N GLY A 304 13.22 -13.04 31.05
CA GLY A 304 13.01 -12.86 32.47
C GLY A 304 11.64 -13.26 32.94
N SER A 305 11.50 -13.21 34.25
CA SER A 305 10.26 -13.52 34.96
C SER A 305 10.08 -12.53 36.09
N LEU A 306 8.85 -12.16 36.40
CA LEU A 306 8.55 -11.36 37.57
C LEU A 306 7.59 -12.08 38.51
N ARG A 307 7.68 -11.73 39.79
CA ARG A 307 6.71 -12.09 40.82
C ARG A 307 6.46 -10.88 41.71
N LYS A 308 5.23 -10.38 41.72
CA LYS A 308 4.76 -9.37 42.68
C LYS A 308 4.62 -10.00 44.08
N ILE A 309 5.21 -9.36 45.06
CA ILE A 309 5.10 -9.66 46.49
C ILE A 309 4.80 -8.31 47.16
N ASP A 310 3.54 -8.11 47.55
CA ASP A 310 3.02 -6.83 48.04
C ASP A 310 3.37 -5.67 47.07
N ASP A 311 4.11 -4.66 47.51
CA ASP A 311 4.52 -3.49 46.70
C ASP A 311 5.89 -3.66 46.01
N VAL A 312 6.44 -4.88 45.99
CA VAL A 312 7.74 -5.20 45.38
C VAL A 312 7.58 -6.19 44.23
N LEU A 313 8.17 -5.87 43.09
CA LEU A 313 8.32 -6.77 41.95
C LEU A 313 9.68 -7.45 42.02
N ARG A 314 9.69 -8.76 42.27
CA ARG A 314 10.89 -9.59 42.20
C ARG A 314 11.11 -10.04 40.76
N VAL A 315 12.18 -9.55 40.15
CA VAL A 315 12.49 -9.74 38.74
C VAL A 315 13.73 -10.60 38.59
N ASN A 316 13.63 -11.71 37.85
CA ASN A 316 14.79 -12.46 37.37
C ASN A 316 15.04 -12.06 35.92
N VAL A 317 16.29 -11.76 35.57
CA VAL A 317 16.69 -11.36 34.22
C VAL A 317 17.87 -12.21 33.77
N GLN A 318 17.87 -12.61 32.50
CA GLN A 318 18.92 -13.38 31.88
C GLN A 318 19.26 -12.81 30.50
N LEU A 319 20.55 -12.82 30.16
CA LEU A 319 21.06 -12.48 28.85
C LEU A 319 21.61 -13.73 28.18
N ILE A 320 21.10 -14.04 26.99
CA ILE A 320 21.36 -15.30 26.29
C ILE A 320 21.93 -15.00 24.90
N ALA A 321 23.00 -15.71 24.51
CA ALA A 321 23.50 -15.71 23.13
C ALA A 321 22.61 -16.60 22.26
N THR A 322 21.95 -16.04 21.26
CA THR A 322 20.96 -16.76 20.44
C THR A 322 21.60 -17.82 19.53
N GLU A 323 22.82 -17.61 19.05
CA GLU A 323 23.50 -18.59 18.17
C GLU A 323 23.78 -19.92 18.88
N SER A 324 24.24 -19.86 20.15
CA SER A 324 24.65 -21.02 20.93
C SER A 324 23.60 -21.49 21.93
N GLY A 325 22.68 -20.61 22.34
CA GLY A 325 21.81 -20.78 23.49
C GLY A 325 22.55 -20.63 24.84
N ALA A 326 23.77 -20.08 24.84
CA ALA A 326 24.55 -19.94 26.07
C ALA A 326 24.03 -18.78 26.93
N HIS A 327 23.81 -19.04 28.22
CA HIS A 327 23.53 -18.00 29.21
C HIS A 327 24.81 -17.22 29.49
N LEU A 328 24.82 -15.94 29.12
CA LEU A 328 25.95 -15.04 29.29
C LEU A 328 25.94 -14.41 30.69
N TRP A 329 24.74 -14.12 31.19
CA TRP A 329 24.53 -13.50 32.49
C TRP A 329 23.11 -13.79 32.99
N SER A 330 22.95 -13.87 34.31
CA SER A 330 21.67 -13.97 35.01
C SER A 330 21.79 -13.29 36.36
N ASP A 331 20.75 -12.58 36.77
CA ASP A 331 20.68 -11.92 38.08
C ASP A 331 19.25 -11.72 38.55
N ARG A 332 19.09 -11.30 39.80
CA ARG A 332 17.79 -11.05 40.43
C ARG A 332 17.74 -9.67 41.08
N PHE A 333 16.63 -8.98 40.85
CA PHE A 333 16.36 -7.63 41.34
C PHE A 333 15.04 -7.61 42.10
N ASP A 334 14.99 -6.86 43.21
CA ASP A 334 13.75 -6.58 43.94
C ASP A 334 13.44 -5.09 43.73
N LEU A 335 12.40 -4.79 42.95
CA LEU A 335 12.06 -3.44 42.50
C LEU A 335 10.78 -2.96 43.19
N ALA A 336 10.83 -1.87 43.95
CA ALA A 336 9.61 -1.30 44.53
C ALA A 336 8.77 -0.63 43.44
N ILE A 337 7.45 -0.87 43.41
CA ILE A 337 6.55 -0.28 42.39
C ILE A 337 6.61 1.25 42.43
N LYS A 338 6.75 1.82 43.63
CA LYS A 338 6.90 3.28 43.81
C LYS A 338 8.21 3.81 43.21
N GLU A 339 9.31 3.07 43.32
CA GLU A 339 10.59 3.44 42.72
C GLU A 339 10.51 3.34 41.20
N LEU A 340 9.87 2.30 40.67
CA LEU A 340 9.63 2.12 39.22
C LEU A 340 8.83 3.28 38.62
N ALA A 341 7.79 3.74 39.30
CA ALA A 341 7.03 4.92 38.90
C ALA A 341 7.91 6.18 38.84
N GLN A 342 8.89 6.30 39.75
CA GLN A 342 9.86 7.40 39.80
C GLN A 342 11.07 7.19 38.87
N GLY A 343 11.06 6.15 38.02
CA GLY A 343 12.16 5.82 37.12
C GLY A 343 13.40 5.25 37.82
N GLN A 344 13.28 4.80 39.06
CA GLN A 344 14.36 4.21 39.84
C GLN A 344 14.27 2.67 39.80
N GLY A 345 15.42 1.99 39.83
CA GLY A 345 15.54 0.53 39.99
C GLY A 345 15.80 -0.29 38.72
N GLN A 346 15.29 0.11 37.54
CA GLN A 346 15.61 -0.59 36.28
C GLN A 346 17.00 -0.27 35.72
N GLU A 347 17.55 0.90 36.08
CA GLU A 347 18.87 1.36 35.62
C GLU A 347 19.98 0.35 35.94
N ASP A 348 19.86 -0.36 37.06
CA ASP A 348 20.82 -1.39 37.47
C ASP A 348 20.78 -2.62 36.54
N ILE A 349 19.59 -3.00 36.06
CA ILE A 349 19.41 -4.09 35.09
C ILE A 349 20.11 -3.72 33.79
N VAL A 350 19.82 -2.54 33.25
CA VAL A 350 20.40 -2.01 32.01
C VAL A 350 21.92 -1.89 32.15
N ARG A 351 22.41 -1.38 33.28
CA ARG A 351 23.85 -1.26 33.59
C ARG A 351 24.55 -2.61 33.60
N ARG A 352 23.92 -3.63 34.17
CA ARG A 352 24.49 -4.98 34.23
C ARG A 352 24.53 -5.66 32.87
N ILE A 353 23.47 -5.50 32.06
CA ILE A 353 23.43 -5.99 30.67
C ILE A 353 24.51 -5.30 29.84
N ALA A 354 24.62 -3.97 29.90
CA ALA A 354 25.61 -3.21 29.14
C ALA A 354 27.05 -3.57 29.51
N THR A 355 27.32 -3.76 30.81
CA THR A 355 28.64 -4.21 31.30
C THR A 355 28.98 -5.60 30.73
N THR A 356 28.01 -6.51 30.71
CA THR A 356 28.18 -7.87 30.17
C THR A 356 28.45 -7.84 28.65
N LEU A 357 27.77 -6.96 27.93
CA LEU A 357 27.96 -6.74 26.49
C LEU A 357 29.17 -5.84 26.15
N ASN A 358 29.90 -5.36 27.16
CA ASN A 358 31.01 -4.43 27.03
C ASN A 358 30.66 -3.15 26.24
N VAL A 359 29.47 -2.61 26.49
CA VAL A 359 28.97 -1.36 25.90
C VAL A 359 29.14 -0.22 26.90
N LYS A 360 29.69 0.91 26.45
CA LYS A 360 29.78 2.11 27.29
C LYS A 360 28.39 2.71 27.45
N ILE A 361 27.91 2.81 28.69
CA ILE A 361 26.74 3.62 29.01
C ILE A 361 27.22 5.06 29.14
N VAL A 362 26.54 5.99 28.47
CA VAL A 362 26.70 7.41 28.71
C VAL A 362 25.68 7.80 29.79
N ASP A 363 26.14 8.37 30.91
CA ASP A 363 25.31 8.71 32.08
C ASP A 363 24.14 9.70 31.77
N LEU A 364 24.10 10.26 30.55
CA LEU A 364 23.10 11.22 30.09
C LEU A 364 21.82 10.59 29.49
N GLU A 365 21.80 9.29 29.17
CA GLU A 365 20.66 8.63 28.49
C GLU A 365 19.75 7.86 29.46
N SER A 366 20.32 7.14 30.43
CA SER A 366 19.53 6.45 31.49
C SER A 366 18.70 7.44 32.32
N ALA A 367 19.21 8.67 32.53
CA ALA A 367 18.48 9.72 33.26
C ALA A 367 17.34 10.37 32.45
N ARG A 368 17.19 10.08 31.15
CA ARG A 368 16.08 10.60 30.31
C ARG A 368 14.80 9.79 30.54
N SER A 369 14.91 8.46 30.54
CA SER A 369 13.81 7.52 30.85
C SER A 369 13.17 7.83 32.22
N SER A 370 13.99 8.13 33.23
CA SER A 370 13.54 8.45 34.58
C SER A 370 12.82 9.80 34.72
N ARG A 371 13.02 10.73 33.78
CA ARG A 371 12.34 12.05 33.76
C ARG A 371 10.97 12.03 33.09
N GLU A 372 10.67 10.98 32.34
CA GLU A 372 9.45 10.90 31.52
C GLU A 372 8.30 10.19 32.24
N ARG A 373 8.58 9.54 33.38
CA ARG A 373 7.59 8.73 34.12
C ARG A 373 6.73 9.54 35.10
N PRO A 374 5.47 9.11 35.34
CA PRO A 374 4.56 9.77 36.26
C PRO A 374 5.09 9.76 37.69
N THR A 375 4.96 10.88 38.38
CA THR A 375 5.35 10.98 39.79
C THR A 375 4.38 10.26 40.73
N ASN A 376 3.19 9.93 40.21
CA ASN A 376 2.11 9.24 40.91
C ASN A 376 2.04 7.74 40.52
N PRO A 377 2.23 6.81 41.47
CA PRO A 377 2.14 5.37 41.22
C PRO A 377 0.81 4.89 40.64
N ASP A 378 -0.32 5.50 41.03
CA ASP A 378 -1.64 5.12 40.51
C ASP A 378 -1.83 5.56 39.05
N ALA A 379 -1.30 6.74 38.71
CA ALA A 379 -1.27 7.21 37.32
C ALA A 379 -0.36 6.32 36.45
N PHE A 380 0.77 5.87 37.01
CA PHE A 380 1.67 4.94 36.33
C PHE A 380 1.01 3.57 36.09
N ASP A 381 0.28 3.03 37.06
CA ASP A 381 -0.47 1.79 36.89
C ASP A 381 -1.47 1.85 35.72
N LEU A 382 -2.23 2.95 35.62
CA LEU A 382 -3.16 3.20 34.51
C LEU A 382 -2.44 3.27 33.15
N ILE A 383 -1.27 3.90 33.10
CA ILE A 383 -0.44 3.97 31.89
C ILE A 383 0.04 2.58 31.46
N LEU A 384 0.50 1.75 32.40
CA LEU A 384 0.93 0.39 32.08
C LEU A 384 -0.23 -0.45 31.51
N ARG A 385 -1.44 -0.29 32.04
CA ARG A 385 -2.65 -0.92 31.48
C ARG A 385 -2.94 -0.45 30.06
N ALA A 386 -2.79 0.86 29.78
CA ALA A 386 -2.97 1.40 28.44
C ALA A 386 -1.93 0.83 27.45
N TRP A 387 -0.68 0.68 27.88
CA TRP A 387 0.36 0.07 27.07
C TRP A 387 0.12 -1.40 26.74
N ALA A 388 -0.42 -2.18 27.67
CA ALA A 388 -0.77 -3.58 27.41
C ALA A 388 -1.80 -3.71 26.27
N LEU A 389 -2.64 -2.70 26.05
CA LEU A 389 -3.60 -2.67 24.94
C LEU A 389 -2.92 -2.52 23.57
N HIS A 390 -1.75 -1.88 23.47
CA HIS A 390 -1.02 -1.73 22.19
C HIS A 390 -0.60 -3.06 21.57
N ALA A 391 -0.44 -4.12 22.37
CA ALA A 391 -0.13 -5.45 21.86
C ALA A 391 -1.32 -6.11 21.12
N GLN A 392 -2.53 -5.56 21.27
CA GLN A 392 -3.72 -6.08 20.61
C GLN A 392 -3.96 -5.41 19.24
N PRO A 393 -4.63 -6.10 18.29
CA PRO A 393 -4.97 -5.51 17.01
C PRO A 393 -5.76 -4.18 17.14
N PRO A 394 -5.58 -3.24 16.20
CA PRO A 394 -6.27 -1.96 16.25
C PRO A 394 -7.80 -2.10 16.13
N SER A 395 -8.54 -1.53 17.08
CA SER A 395 -10.00 -1.45 17.06
C SER A 395 -10.50 -0.15 17.70
N ARG A 396 -11.72 0.29 17.35
CA ARG A 396 -12.33 1.50 17.94
C ARG A 396 -12.48 1.40 19.45
N GLN A 397 -12.91 0.22 19.92
CA GLN A 397 -13.09 -0.06 21.34
C GLN A 397 -11.75 0.01 22.09
N ARG A 398 -10.68 -0.54 21.51
CA ARG A 398 -9.33 -0.46 22.08
C ARG A 398 -8.86 0.99 22.20
N GLU A 399 -8.97 1.78 21.13
CA GLU A 399 -8.54 3.19 21.13
C GLU A 399 -9.33 4.04 22.14
N HIS A 400 -10.64 3.83 22.25
CA HIS A 400 -11.47 4.49 23.26
C HIS A 400 -11.03 4.13 24.68
N HIS A 401 -10.84 2.84 24.96
CA HIS A 401 -10.44 2.37 26.27
C HIS A 401 -9.05 2.87 26.67
N MET A 402 -8.10 2.91 25.73
CA MET A 402 -6.79 3.51 25.95
C MET A 402 -6.89 4.99 26.31
N ARG A 403 -7.74 5.74 25.61
CA ARG A 403 -7.95 7.16 25.89
C ARG A 403 -8.51 7.37 27.30
N GLU A 404 -9.49 6.58 27.73
CA GLU A 404 -10.04 6.64 29.10
C GLU A 404 -8.95 6.41 30.17
N LEU A 405 -8.07 5.44 29.94
CA LEU A 405 -6.96 5.15 30.85
C LEU A 405 -5.97 6.33 30.93
N TYR A 406 -5.59 6.91 29.79
CA TYR A 406 -4.69 8.08 29.78
C TYR A 406 -5.35 9.34 30.37
N GLU A 407 -6.65 9.56 30.14
CA GLU A 407 -7.38 10.67 30.76
C GLU A 407 -7.44 10.53 32.27
N SER A 408 -7.70 9.31 32.76
CA SER A 408 -7.68 9.01 34.20
C SER A 408 -6.29 9.20 34.80
N ALA A 409 -5.24 8.78 34.09
CA ALA A 409 -3.86 9.00 34.50
C ALA A 409 -3.50 10.49 34.56
N LEU A 410 -3.94 11.29 33.57
CA LEU A 410 -3.69 12.73 33.53
C LEU A 410 -4.45 13.49 34.63
N GLN A 411 -5.61 13.00 35.07
CA GLN A 411 -6.31 13.56 36.23
C GLN A 411 -5.54 13.35 37.53
N LEU A 412 -4.88 12.19 37.69
CA LEU A 412 -4.09 11.84 38.87
C LEU A 412 -2.69 12.47 38.88
N ASP A 413 -2.10 12.69 37.70
CA ASP A 413 -0.84 13.41 37.52
C ASP A 413 -0.94 14.37 36.32
N PRO A 414 -1.35 15.63 36.54
CA PRO A 414 -1.48 16.63 35.49
C PRO A 414 -0.17 17.01 34.79
N SER A 415 0.98 16.60 35.30
CA SER A 415 2.28 16.85 34.67
C SER A 415 2.83 15.66 33.88
N SER A 416 2.08 14.55 33.84
CA SER A 416 2.46 13.33 33.13
C SER A 416 2.50 13.53 31.61
N THR A 417 3.72 13.68 31.08
CA THR A 417 3.95 13.80 29.63
C THR A 417 3.47 12.56 28.87
N ILE A 418 3.66 11.35 29.41
CA ILE A 418 3.19 10.11 28.81
C ILE A 418 1.67 10.08 28.68
N ALA A 419 0.93 10.53 29.70
CA ALA A 419 -0.53 10.59 29.61
C ALA A 419 -1.00 11.65 28.58
N MET A 420 -0.38 12.83 28.56
CA MET A 420 -0.67 13.86 27.56
C MET A 420 -0.45 13.34 26.14
N LEU A 421 0.69 12.71 25.88
CA LEU A 421 1.05 12.16 24.58
C LEU A 421 0.22 10.93 24.23
N GLY A 422 -0.16 10.10 25.20
CA GLY A 422 -1.07 8.97 24.99
C GLY A 422 -2.42 9.43 24.46
N ILE A 423 -3.01 10.46 25.07
CA ILE A 423 -4.26 11.08 24.58
C ILE A 423 -4.04 11.64 23.17
N ALA A 424 -3.02 12.48 22.98
CA ALA A 424 -2.73 13.09 21.69
C ALA A 424 -2.53 12.05 20.58
N ASN A 425 -1.74 11.00 20.83
CA ASN A 425 -1.46 9.93 19.88
C ASN A 425 -2.74 9.15 19.49
N THR A 426 -3.64 8.85 20.44
CA THR A 426 -4.93 8.22 20.07
C THR A 426 -5.77 9.11 19.16
N ILE A 427 -5.73 10.44 19.36
CA ILE A 427 -6.44 11.40 18.51
C ILE A 427 -5.76 11.50 17.14
N ILE A 428 -4.44 11.64 17.09
CA ILE A 428 -3.66 11.74 15.86
C ILE A 428 -3.79 10.45 15.03
N ASN A 429 -3.68 9.27 15.65
CA ASN A 429 -3.89 8.00 14.93
C ASN A 429 -5.32 7.83 14.42
N GLN A 430 -6.31 8.44 15.07
CA GLN A 430 -7.67 8.50 14.55
C GLN A 430 -7.78 9.49 13.38
N SER A 431 -7.11 10.64 13.42
CA SER A 431 -7.13 11.62 12.33
C SER A 431 -6.38 11.13 11.09
N LEU A 432 -5.24 10.47 11.30
CA LEU A 432 -4.48 9.72 10.30
C LEU A 432 -5.15 8.39 9.91
N GLY A 433 -6.25 8.05 10.58
CA GLY A 433 -6.80 6.70 10.69
C GLY A 433 -7.56 6.19 9.47
N PHE A 434 -7.12 5.04 9.00
CA PHE A 434 -7.73 4.14 8.01
C PHE A 434 -9.03 3.43 8.48
N LEU A 435 -9.58 3.81 9.65
CA LEU A 435 -10.76 3.24 10.30
C LEU A 435 -12.06 4.06 10.07
N GLY A 436 -11.99 5.05 9.19
CA GLY A 436 -13.15 5.82 8.73
C GLY A 436 -13.79 6.67 9.82
N GLN A 437 -12.99 7.26 10.72
CA GLN A 437 -13.49 8.22 11.70
C GLN A 437 -12.79 9.56 11.53
N TRP A 438 -13.60 10.59 11.32
CA TRP A 438 -13.14 11.97 11.27
C TRP A 438 -13.04 12.47 12.71
N VAL A 439 -11.84 12.89 13.09
CA VAL A 439 -11.59 13.64 14.33
C VAL A 439 -12.10 15.07 14.10
N THR A 440 -12.78 15.64 15.10
CA THR A 440 -13.22 17.04 15.02
C THR A 440 -12.03 18.01 15.05
N ALA A 441 -12.21 19.22 14.50
CA ALA A 441 -11.17 20.25 14.57
C ALA A 441 -10.76 20.55 16.03
N ASP A 442 -11.73 20.52 16.94
CA ASP A 442 -11.50 20.71 18.38
C ASP A 442 -10.67 19.58 19.01
N GLU A 443 -10.92 18.33 18.64
CA GLU A 443 -10.12 17.20 19.11
C GLU A 443 -8.68 17.28 18.59
N LEU A 444 -8.47 17.65 17.32
CA LEU A 444 -7.13 17.82 16.79
C LEU A 444 -6.40 19.00 17.48
N ALA A 445 -7.09 20.13 17.68
CA ALA A 445 -6.55 21.26 18.43
C ALA A 445 -6.22 20.89 19.90
N ARG A 446 -6.98 19.97 20.51
CA ARG A 446 -6.64 19.40 21.82
C ARG A 446 -5.35 18.58 21.75
N ALA A 447 -5.16 17.78 20.71
CA ALA A 447 -3.90 17.05 20.51
C ALA A 447 -2.71 18.00 20.34
N ASP A 448 -2.85 19.06 19.53
CA ASP A 448 -1.84 20.12 19.39
C ASP A 448 -1.45 20.73 20.75
N ALA A 449 -2.45 21.07 21.57
CA ALA A 449 -2.23 21.65 22.88
C ALA A 449 -1.48 20.70 23.83
N LEU A 450 -1.85 19.42 23.84
CA LEU A 450 -1.21 18.39 24.68
C LEU A 450 0.24 18.13 24.26
N VAL A 451 0.50 17.99 22.95
CA VAL A 451 1.88 17.83 22.44
C VAL A 451 2.73 19.05 22.77
N LYS A 452 2.17 20.26 22.65
CA LYS A 452 2.88 21.51 23.01
C LYS A 452 3.22 21.57 24.50
N GLN A 453 2.31 21.15 25.37
CA GLN A 453 2.56 21.08 26.82
C GLN A 453 3.63 20.05 27.15
N ALA A 454 3.52 18.83 26.63
CA ALA A 454 4.52 17.78 26.84
C ALA A 454 5.91 18.21 26.35
N ARG A 455 5.98 18.89 25.20
CA ARG A 455 7.25 19.44 24.66
C ARG A 455 7.84 20.54 25.53
N ALA A 456 7.04 21.32 26.25
CA ALA A 456 7.55 22.33 27.17
C ALA A 456 8.21 21.70 28.42
N ILE A 457 7.78 20.50 28.80
CA ILE A 457 8.31 19.75 29.95
C ILE A 457 9.57 18.96 29.54
N SER A 458 9.48 18.18 28.46
CA SER A 458 10.51 17.22 28.03
C SER A 458 10.81 17.34 26.52
N PRO A 459 11.45 18.42 26.04
CA PRO A 459 11.57 18.73 24.61
C PRO A 459 12.38 17.73 23.76
N ASN A 460 13.19 16.88 24.40
CA ASN A 460 14.05 15.90 23.72
C ASN A 460 13.65 14.45 24.04
N ALA A 461 12.52 14.23 24.70
CA ALA A 461 11.97 12.90 24.96
C ALA A 461 11.62 12.20 23.65
N GLU A 462 11.87 10.89 23.55
CA GLU A 462 11.60 10.10 22.34
C GLU A 462 10.13 10.23 21.92
N ALA A 463 9.22 9.96 22.85
CA ALA A 463 7.78 10.04 22.61
C ALA A 463 7.33 11.46 22.22
N VAL A 464 7.97 12.52 22.74
CA VAL A 464 7.67 13.91 22.37
C VAL A 464 8.11 14.17 20.93
N LEU A 465 9.34 13.79 20.55
CA LEU A 465 9.85 13.99 19.20
C LEU A 465 8.99 13.24 18.17
N GLU A 466 8.59 12.01 18.48
CA GLU A 466 7.70 11.20 17.64
C GLU A 466 6.32 11.85 17.47
N ASN A 467 5.69 12.28 18.57
CA ASN A 467 4.38 12.93 18.50
C ASN A 467 4.42 14.30 17.81
N VAL A 468 5.54 15.03 17.87
CA VAL A 468 5.73 16.26 17.08
C VAL A 468 5.75 15.94 15.58
N ALA A 469 6.48 14.91 15.17
CA ALA A 469 6.51 14.49 13.76
C ALA A 469 5.14 13.98 13.27
N LEU A 470 4.44 13.18 14.09
CA LEU A 470 3.07 12.71 13.83
C LEU A 470 2.08 13.87 13.69
N LEU A 471 2.20 14.90 14.53
CA LEU A 471 1.35 16.08 14.49
C LEU A 471 1.57 16.89 13.20
N HIS A 472 2.83 17.10 12.81
CA HIS A 472 3.14 17.71 11.50
C HIS A 472 2.54 16.90 10.34
N GLN A 473 2.61 15.57 10.41
CA GLN A 473 1.99 14.70 9.41
C GLN A 473 0.46 14.86 9.38
N ALA A 474 -0.19 14.93 10.54
CA ALA A 474 -1.64 15.12 10.63
C ALA A 474 -2.12 16.46 10.04
N HIS A 475 -1.23 17.45 9.99
CA HIS A 475 -1.46 18.76 9.36
C HIS A 475 -0.97 18.82 7.90
N ASP A 476 -0.59 17.69 7.29
CA ASP A 476 0.00 17.59 5.96
C ASP A 476 1.30 18.43 5.78
N GLN A 477 2.03 18.72 6.85
CA GLN A 477 3.27 19.51 6.85
C GLN A 477 4.50 18.62 6.56
N TRP A 478 4.61 18.12 5.33
CA TRP A 478 5.53 17.04 4.98
C TRP A 478 7.02 17.37 5.14
N GLU A 479 7.45 18.61 4.91
CA GLU A 479 8.85 19.03 5.10
C GLU A 479 9.19 19.10 6.60
N GLU A 480 8.27 19.63 7.40
CA GLU A 480 8.38 19.66 8.86
C GLU A 480 8.34 18.25 9.46
N THR A 481 7.51 17.35 8.92
CA THR A 481 7.51 15.93 9.27
C THR A 481 8.88 15.31 8.97
N ALA A 482 9.45 15.55 7.79
CA ALA A 482 10.77 15.01 7.43
C ALA A 482 11.86 15.52 8.36
N ALA A 483 11.87 16.81 8.70
CA ALA A 483 12.84 17.40 9.61
C ALA A 483 12.70 16.84 11.03
N ALA A 484 11.47 16.73 11.55
CA ALA A 484 11.20 16.19 12.88
C ALA A 484 11.55 14.70 12.98
N ALA A 485 11.19 13.90 11.96
CA ALA A 485 11.51 12.47 11.89
C ALA A 485 13.02 12.21 11.76
N THR A 486 13.74 13.06 11.00
CA THR A 486 15.22 12.98 10.92
C THR A 486 15.84 13.21 12.29
N ARG A 487 15.42 14.25 13.01
CA ARG A 487 15.90 14.53 14.37
C ARG A 487 15.59 13.37 15.33
N LEU A 488 14.41 12.76 15.21
CA LEU A 488 14.03 11.59 16.01
C LEU A 488 15.00 10.43 15.75
N ILE A 489 15.28 10.09 14.48
CA ILE A 489 16.21 9.01 14.12
C ILE A 489 17.64 9.29 14.59
N GLU A 490 18.11 10.54 14.46
CA GLU A 490 19.44 10.95 14.94
C GLU A 490 19.58 10.79 16.45
N ALA A 491 18.52 11.10 17.22
CA ALA A 491 18.51 10.97 18.67
C ALA A 491 18.20 9.54 19.14
N TYR A 492 17.38 8.80 18.41
CA TYR A 492 16.87 7.47 18.76
C TYR A 492 16.92 6.54 17.52
N PRO A 493 18.12 6.02 17.16
CA PRO A 493 18.32 5.26 15.92
C PRO A 493 17.56 3.93 15.83
N ASN A 494 17.03 3.43 16.96
CA ASN A 494 16.22 2.22 17.05
C ASN A 494 14.70 2.49 16.99
N ASN A 495 14.27 3.75 16.86
CA ASN A 495 12.85 4.09 16.78
C ASN A 495 12.29 3.76 15.37
N ALA A 496 11.54 2.65 15.27
CA ALA A 496 10.95 2.20 14.01
C ALA A 496 9.94 3.20 13.41
N GLY A 497 9.18 3.90 14.26
CA GLY A 497 8.18 4.91 13.86
C GLY A 497 8.82 6.12 13.15
N GLY A 498 10.00 6.54 13.58
CA GLY A 498 10.76 7.62 12.96
C GLY A 498 11.14 7.31 11.51
N TYR A 499 11.58 6.09 11.22
CA TYR A 499 11.85 5.67 9.84
C TYR A 499 10.58 5.60 9.00
N GLU A 500 9.45 5.15 9.56
CA GLU A 500 8.15 5.16 8.87
C GLU A 500 7.69 6.58 8.53
N LEU A 501 7.79 7.50 9.48
CA LEU A 501 7.43 8.91 9.33
C LEU A 501 8.31 9.60 8.28
N LEU A 502 9.64 9.38 8.34
CA LEU A 502 10.56 9.93 7.36
C LEU A 502 10.31 9.35 5.96
N ALA A 503 10.08 8.03 5.85
CA ALA A 503 9.75 7.39 4.58
C ALA A 503 8.46 7.97 3.99
N THR A 504 7.44 8.16 4.82
CA THR A 504 6.16 8.71 4.41
C THR A 504 6.31 10.17 3.96
N ALA A 505 7.02 10.99 4.72
CA ALA A 505 7.32 12.37 4.34
C ALA A 505 8.07 12.43 3.00
N LYS A 506 9.13 11.64 2.82
CA LYS A 506 9.89 11.52 1.56
C LYS A 506 9.01 11.12 0.38
N ARG A 507 8.10 10.17 0.60
CA ARG A 507 7.12 9.73 -0.39
C ARG A 507 6.19 10.85 -0.84
N TYR A 508 5.75 11.69 0.09
CA TYR A 508 4.93 12.86 -0.23
C TYR A 508 5.77 13.96 -0.88
N THR A 509 7.01 14.23 -0.46
CA THR A 509 7.85 15.29 -1.06
C THR A 509 8.51 14.90 -2.39
N GLY A 510 8.16 13.75 -2.97
CA GLY A 510 8.63 13.33 -4.31
C GLY A 510 9.89 12.46 -4.33
N HIS A 511 10.40 12.07 -3.16
CA HIS A 511 11.61 11.26 -2.97
C HIS A 511 11.25 9.81 -2.60
N ALA A 512 10.33 9.20 -3.36
CA ALA A 512 9.81 7.87 -3.05
C ALA A 512 10.85 6.74 -3.19
N ASP A 513 11.93 6.98 -3.92
CA ASP A 513 13.08 6.09 -4.04
C ASP A 513 13.86 5.98 -2.73
N GLU A 514 14.12 7.11 -2.06
CA GLU A 514 14.73 7.16 -0.72
C GLU A 514 13.83 6.48 0.33
N ALA A 515 12.51 6.65 0.19
CA ALA A 515 11.52 6.09 1.12
C ALA A 515 11.58 4.55 1.22
N ILE A 516 11.92 3.84 0.14
CA ILE A 516 11.95 2.38 0.11
C ILE A 516 12.95 1.83 1.13
N ALA A 517 14.16 2.38 1.18
CA ALA A 517 15.20 1.95 2.12
C ALA A 517 14.83 2.27 3.58
N LEU A 518 14.12 3.39 3.80
CA LEU A 518 13.62 3.77 5.13
C LEU A 518 12.51 2.82 5.60
N TYR A 519 11.59 2.42 4.71
CA TYR A 519 10.62 1.37 5.02
C TYR A 519 11.30 0.03 5.34
N ASP A 520 12.39 -0.32 4.66
CA ASP A 520 13.17 -1.52 4.98
C ASP A 520 13.80 -1.45 6.38
N SER A 521 14.32 -0.30 6.78
CA SER A 521 14.80 -0.08 8.15
C SER A 521 13.69 -0.21 9.19
N ALA A 522 12.51 0.39 8.94
CA ALA A 522 11.36 0.29 9.83
C ALA A 522 10.87 -1.18 9.98
N ILE A 523 10.77 -1.91 8.86
CA ILE A 523 10.40 -3.33 8.84
C ILE A 523 11.43 -4.16 9.59
N ARG A 524 12.73 -3.87 9.43
CA ARG A 524 13.81 -4.60 10.11
C ARG A 524 13.80 -4.38 11.63
N LEU A 525 13.51 -3.16 12.09
CA LEU A 525 13.41 -2.84 13.52
C LEU A 525 12.15 -3.45 14.16
N ASN A 526 11.07 -3.60 13.40
CA ASN A 526 9.79 -4.09 13.91
C ASN A 526 9.11 -5.14 13.00
N PRO A 527 9.74 -6.31 12.76
CA PRO A 527 9.33 -7.25 11.70
C PRO A 527 8.02 -8.01 11.98
N ARG A 528 7.57 -8.07 13.23
CA ARG A 528 6.35 -8.79 13.66
C ARG A 528 5.29 -7.89 14.28
N SER A 529 5.35 -6.59 14.04
CA SER A 529 4.30 -5.65 14.46
C SER A 529 2.91 -6.13 14.03
N PRO A 530 1.87 -6.06 14.87
CA PRO A 530 0.49 -6.28 14.44
C PRO A 530 0.04 -5.37 13.29
N SER A 531 0.71 -4.21 13.13
CA SER A 531 0.46 -3.24 12.07
C SER A 531 1.41 -3.38 10.88
N ILE A 532 2.24 -4.42 10.80
CA ILE A 532 3.24 -4.62 9.73
C ILE A 532 2.63 -4.59 8.32
N PHE A 533 1.38 -5.05 8.19
CA PHE A 533 0.64 -5.00 6.93
C PHE A 533 0.54 -3.58 6.36
N GLN A 534 0.53 -2.53 7.21
CA GLN A 534 0.52 -1.13 6.77
C GLN A 534 1.84 -0.73 6.14
N LEU A 535 2.96 -1.03 6.80
CA LEU A 535 4.30 -0.77 6.27
C LEU A 535 4.53 -1.47 4.92
N TYR A 536 4.10 -2.72 4.79
CA TYR A 536 4.16 -3.44 3.50
C TYR A 536 3.35 -2.73 2.42
N GLY A 537 2.18 -2.22 2.78
CA GLY A 537 1.32 -1.47 1.89
C GLY A 537 1.87 -0.08 1.51
N PHE A 538 2.52 0.62 2.45
CA PHE A 538 3.18 1.90 2.16
C PHE A 538 4.40 1.72 1.28
N LYS A 539 5.21 0.67 1.55
CA LYS A 539 6.33 0.30 0.68
C LYS A 539 5.87 -0.08 -0.73
N SER A 540 4.81 -0.86 -0.86
CA SER A 540 4.19 -1.19 -2.15
C SER A 540 3.80 0.08 -2.93
N PHE A 541 3.22 1.06 -2.26
CA PHE A 541 2.85 2.33 -2.89
C PHE A 541 4.08 3.16 -3.31
N ALA A 542 5.14 3.20 -2.50
CA ALA A 542 6.39 3.85 -2.88
C ALA A 542 7.07 3.16 -4.09
N LEU A 543 7.03 1.83 -4.14
CA LEU A 543 7.51 1.05 -5.30
C LEU A 543 6.72 1.37 -6.57
N LEU A 544 5.40 1.51 -6.46
CA LEU A 544 4.55 1.97 -7.55
C LEU A 544 4.97 3.38 -8.02
N GLN A 545 5.29 4.29 -7.09
CA GLN A 545 5.69 5.66 -7.42
C GLN A 545 6.98 5.72 -8.26
N VAL A 546 7.94 4.83 -7.98
CA VAL A 546 9.22 4.78 -8.70
C VAL A 546 9.21 3.86 -9.93
N GLY A 547 8.04 3.29 -10.29
CA GLY A 547 7.89 2.45 -11.48
C GLY A 547 8.34 0.99 -11.32
N ARG A 548 8.58 0.52 -10.09
CA ARG A 548 8.94 -0.88 -9.78
C ARG A 548 7.67 -1.72 -9.62
N TYR A 549 6.94 -1.89 -10.72
CA TYR A 549 5.55 -2.40 -10.70
C TYR A 549 5.40 -3.83 -10.18
N ASP A 550 6.23 -4.78 -10.62
CA ASP A 550 6.13 -6.17 -10.14
C ASP A 550 6.40 -6.25 -8.62
N GLU A 551 7.40 -5.53 -8.12
CA GLU A 551 7.68 -5.48 -6.67
C GLU A 551 6.56 -4.78 -5.89
N ALA A 552 5.94 -3.75 -6.47
CA ALA A 552 4.78 -3.10 -5.86
C ALA A 552 3.62 -4.10 -5.67
N VAL A 553 3.39 -4.98 -6.66
CA VAL A 553 2.39 -6.04 -6.58
C VAL A 553 2.75 -7.03 -5.47
N ASP A 554 4.00 -7.51 -5.44
CA ASP A 554 4.47 -8.47 -4.43
C ASP A 554 4.31 -7.94 -3.00
N TRP A 555 4.69 -6.68 -2.77
CA TRP A 555 4.55 -6.06 -1.44
C TRP A 555 3.09 -5.77 -1.08
N ALA A 556 2.21 -5.51 -2.06
CA ALA A 556 0.78 -5.41 -1.81
C ALA A 556 0.18 -6.76 -1.39
N GLU A 557 0.64 -7.86 -1.99
CA GLU A 557 0.23 -9.21 -1.60
C GLU A 557 0.73 -9.59 -0.21
N ARG A 558 1.98 -9.24 0.13
CA ARG A 558 2.50 -9.39 1.50
C ARG A 558 1.65 -8.60 2.50
N SER A 559 1.25 -7.39 2.16
CA SER A 559 0.34 -6.57 2.99
C SER A 559 -1.00 -7.29 3.23
N LEU A 560 -1.63 -7.81 2.18
CA LEU A 560 -2.90 -8.54 2.28
C LEU A 560 -2.76 -9.86 3.07
N ALA A 561 -1.66 -10.59 2.89
CA ALA A 561 -1.38 -11.83 3.60
C ALA A 561 -1.05 -11.62 5.09
N ALA A 562 -0.38 -10.51 5.42
CA ALA A 562 -0.02 -10.18 6.81
C ALA A 562 -1.23 -9.86 7.68
N ASN A 563 -2.31 -9.34 7.09
CA ASN A 563 -3.59 -9.17 7.79
C ASN A 563 -4.80 -9.34 6.84
N PRO A 564 -5.28 -10.59 6.68
CA PRO A 564 -6.45 -10.88 5.85
C PRO A 564 -7.74 -10.20 6.34
N GLU A 565 -7.82 -9.87 7.64
CA GLU A 565 -8.96 -9.23 8.30
C GLU A 565 -8.81 -7.70 8.41
N ALA A 566 -7.83 -7.11 7.71
CA ALA A 566 -7.67 -5.66 7.68
C ALA A 566 -8.96 -4.96 7.19
N PRO A 567 -9.25 -3.73 7.66
CA PRO A 567 -10.45 -3.00 7.26
C PRO A 567 -10.64 -2.98 5.75
N THR A 568 -11.88 -3.17 5.32
CA THR A 568 -12.25 -3.25 3.90
C THR A 568 -11.70 -2.10 3.02
N PRO A 569 -11.70 -0.82 3.46
CA PRO A 569 -11.08 0.26 2.70
C PRO A 569 -9.57 0.07 2.47
N VAL A 570 -8.85 -0.46 3.47
CA VAL A 570 -7.41 -0.72 3.38
C VAL A 570 -7.13 -1.83 2.39
N ARG A 571 -7.83 -2.97 2.52
CA ARG A 571 -7.67 -4.09 1.58
C ARG A 571 -7.99 -3.65 0.15
N SER A 572 -9.07 -2.90 -0.03
CA SER A 572 -9.43 -2.32 -1.33
C SER A 572 -8.33 -1.40 -1.88
N ALA A 573 -7.72 -0.55 -1.05
CA ALA A 573 -6.59 0.29 -1.47
C ALA A 573 -5.36 -0.52 -1.93
N ARG A 574 -5.06 -1.67 -1.28
CA ARG A 574 -3.98 -2.57 -1.73
C ARG A 574 -4.31 -3.21 -3.08
N TYR A 575 -5.53 -3.70 -3.28
CA TYR A 575 -5.96 -4.21 -4.58
C TYR A 575 -5.97 -3.13 -5.67
N ARG A 576 -6.34 -1.87 -5.36
CA ARG A 576 -6.19 -0.76 -6.32
C ARG A 576 -4.74 -0.47 -6.66
N THR A 577 -3.84 -0.52 -5.67
CA THR A 577 -2.39 -0.37 -5.91
C THR A 577 -1.89 -1.46 -6.86
N LYS A 578 -2.30 -2.72 -6.66
CA LYS A 578 -2.03 -3.82 -7.61
C LYS A 578 -2.60 -3.52 -8.99
N ALA A 579 -3.86 -3.10 -9.07
CA ALA A 579 -4.53 -2.81 -10.34
C ALA A 579 -3.79 -1.73 -11.13
N VAL A 580 -3.40 -0.63 -10.48
CA VAL A 580 -2.64 0.46 -11.10
C VAL A 580 -1.25 -0.03 -11.51
N ALA A 581 -0.56 -0.81 -10.68
CA ALA A 581 0.75 -1.38 -11.01
C ALA A 581 0.68 -2.30 -12.24
N HIS A 582 -0.27 -3.24 -12.28
CA HIS A 582 -0.50 -4.12 -13.43
C HIS A 582 -0.84 -3.34 -14.69
N ALA A 583 -1.71 -2.33 -14.58
CA ALA A 583 -2.11 -1.51 -15.71
C ALA A 583 -0.95 -0.72 -16.30
N LEU A 584 -0.12 -0.09 -15.46
CA LEU A 584 1.07 0.62 -15.89
C LEU A 584 2.17 -0.30 -16.43
N ALA A 585 2.21 -1.56 -15.98
CA ALA A 585 3.08 -2.61 -16.53
C ALA A 585 2.54 -3.22 -17.84
N GLY A 586 1.32 -2.87 -18.28
CA GLY A 586 0.68 -3.40 -19.48
C GLY A 586 -0.08 -4.72 -19.29
N HIS A 587 -0.18 -5.23 -18.06
CA HIS A 587 -0.94 -6.43 -17.71
C HIS A 587 -2.41 -6.08 -17.42
N ILE A 588 -3.17 -5.72 -18.47
CA ILE A 588 -4.52 -5.15 -18.32
C ILE A 588 -5.52 -6.12 -17.71
N ASP A 589 -5.43 -7.42 -17.99
CA ASP A 589 -6.38 -8.40 -17.44
C ASP A 589 -6.20 -8.59 -15.94
N ASP A 590 -4.95 -8.74 -15.47
CA ASP A 590 -4.60 -8.75 -14.04
C ASP A 590 -5.05 -7.44 -13.37
N ALA A 591 -4.91 -6.31 -14.06
CA ALA A 591 -5.34 -5.01 -13.55
C ALA A 591 -6.85 -4.95 -13.31
N ARG A 592 -7.64 -5.44 -14.26
CA ARG A 592 -9.11 -5.50 -14.16
C ARG A 592 -9.56 -6.47 -13.07
N GLU A 593 -8.90 -7.62 -12.93
CA GLU A 593 -9.19 -8.57 -11.86
C GLU A 593 -8.93 -7.98 -10.47
N ALA A 594 -7.76 -7.37 -10.29
CA ALA A 594 -7.41 -6.68 -9.05
C ALA A 594 -8.40 -5.55 -8.74
N LEU A 595 -8.78 -4.75 -9.74
CA LEU A 595 -9.76 -3.68 -9.58
C LEU A 595 -11.16 -4.21 -9.25
N ALA A 596 -11.61 -5.29 -9.89
CA ALA A 596 -12.89 -5.91 -9.59
C ALA A 596 -12.95 -6.38 -8.13
N THR A 597 -11.84 -6.94 -7.62
CA THR A 597 -11.71 -7.31 -6.20
C THR A 597 -11.72 -6.08 -5.30
N ALA A 598 -11.02 -5.01 -5.68
CA ALA A 598 -11.06 -3.75 -4.96
C ALA A 598 -12.47 -3.17 -4.86
N ASN A 599 -13.25 -3.20 -5.95
CA ASN A 599 -14.61 -2.66 -6.00
C ASN A 599 -15.62 -3.53 -5.23
N LYS A 600 -15.44 -4.86 -5.20
CA LYS A 600 -16.24 -5.75 -4.33
C LYS A 600 -16.08 -5.41 -2.86
N LEU A 601 -14.87 -5.02 -2.46
CA LEU A 601 -14.57 -4.58 -1.10
C LEU A 601 -15.09 -3.15 -0.87
N TRP A 602 -14.77 -2.22 -1.76
CA TRP A 602 -15.11 -0.80 -1.61
C TRP A 602 -15.51 -0.19 -2.96
N PRO A 603 -16.81 -0.12 -3.28
CA PRO A 603 -17.28 0.32 -4.59
C PRO A 603 -17.25 1.85 -4.77
N PHE A 604 -17.12 2.61 -3.68
CA PHE A 604 -17.25 4.08 -3.67
C PHE A 604 -16.02 4.83 -4.18
N SER A 605 -15.03 4.11 -4.73
CA SER A 605 -13.86 4.73 -5.34
C SER A 605 -14.11 5.03 -6.82
N THR A 606 -13.64 6.20 -7.21
CA THR A 606 -13.59 6.78 -8.56
C THR A 606 -12.19 7.39 -8.75
N VAL A 607 -11.80 7.73 -9.97
CA VAL A 607 -10.53 8.43 -10.22
C VAL A 607 -10.51 9.77 -9.47
N ARG A 608 -11.62 10.51 -9.50
CA ARG A 608 -11.76 11.81 -8.84
C ARG A 608 -11.86 11.75 -7.31
N SER A 609 -12.45 10.70 -6.73
CA SER A 609 -12.44 10.42 -5.26
C SER A 609 -11.05 10.22 -4.69
N ASN A 610 -10.09 9.91 -5.55
CA ASN A 610 -8.68 9.81 -5.20
C ASN A 610 -7.90 11.03 -5.72
N ALA A 611 -8.57 12.18 -5.91
CA ALA A 611 -7.93 13.37 -6.44
C ALA A 611 -7.03 14.03 -5.42
N PRO A 612 -5.81 14.39 -5.82
CA PRO A 612 -4.80 14.83 -4.89
C PRO A 612 -4.89 16.31 -4.55
N GLU A 613 -5.90 17.04 -5.03
CA GLU A 613 -5.88 18.50 -5.23
C GLU A 613 -5.72 19.35 -3.98
N ASN A 614 -5.53 18.72 -2.82
CA ASN A 614 -5.27 19.35 -1.55
C ASN A 614 -4.22 18.65 -0.68
N PHE A 615 -3.51 17.64 -1.19
CA PHE A 615 -2.28 17.26 -0.54
C PHE A 615 -1.35 18.46 -0.60
N ALA A 616 -0.84 18.89 0.56
CA ALA A 616 0.07 20.02 0.63
C ALA A 616 1.33 19.84 -0.23
N SER A 617 1.64 18.61 -0.65
CA SER A 617 2.76 18.31 -1.54
C SER A 617 2.41 18.43 -3.04
N PRO A 618 3.00 19.39 -3.76
CA PRO A 618 2.87 19.50 -5.22
C PRO A 618 3.48 18.30 -5.96
N ALA A 619 4.56 17.71 -5.43
CA ALA A 619 5.23 16.56 -6.05
C ALA A 619 4.32 15.32 -6.04
N PHE A 620 3.63 15.09 -4.92
CA PHE A 620 2.67 14.01 -4.81
C PHE A 620 1.47 14.22 -5.75
N VAL A 621 0.95 15.45 -5.79
CA VAL A 621 -0.14 15.86 -6.69
C VAL A 621 0.21 15.55 -8.15
N ALA A 622 1.36 16.03 -8.61
CA ALA A 622 1.80 15.82 -9.98
C ALA A 622 1.91 14.32 -10.31
N TRP A 623 2.51 13.53 -9.41
CA TRP A 623 2.62 12.09 -9.61
C TRP A 623 1.25 11.39 -9.70
N VAL A 624 0.31 11.74 -8.83
CA VAL A 624 -1.04 11.15 -8.86
C VAL A 624 -1.73 11.47 -10.18
N GLN A 625 -1.66 12.73 -10.62
CA GLN A 625 -2.29 13.18 -11.87
C GLN A 625 -1.68 12.51 -13.11
N ASP A 626 -0.35 12.49 -13.19
CA ASP A 626 0.38 12.07 -14.38
C ASP A 626 0.53 10.54 -14.50
N LYS A 627 0.47 9.82 -13.38
CA LYS A 627 0.75 8.37 -13.34
C LYS A 627 -0.37 7.57 -12.71
N TYR A 628 -0.72 7.84 -11.46
CA TYR A 628 -1.66 7.00 -10.71
C TYR A 628 -3.03 6.95 -11.39
N TRP A 629 -3.58 8.11 -11.77
CA TRP A 629 -4.86 8.19 -12.48
C TRP A 629 -4.83 7.56 -13.86
N VAL A 630 -3.73 7.70 -14.59
CA VAL A 630 -3.56 7.04 -15.89
C VAL A 630 -3.65 5.53 -15.71
N GLY A 631 -2.90 4.97 -14.76
CA GLY A 631 -2.97 3.55 -14.44
C GLY A 631 -4.34 3.11 -13.93
N ALA A 632 -5.01 3.91 -13.10
CA ALA A 632 -6.35 3.61 -12.61
C ALA A 632 -7.39 3.58 -13.75
N ARG A 633 -7.35 4.54 -14.69
CA ARG A 633 -8.21 4.55 -15.87
C ARG A 633 -7.92 3.37 -16.80
N LEU A 634 -6.65 3.03 -17.00
CA LEU A 634 -6.25 1.84 -17.77
C LEU A 634 -6.76 0.54 -17.13
N ALA A 635 -6.78 0.45 -15.81
CA ALA A 635 -7.37 -0.67 -15.07
C ALA A 635 -8.90 -0.73 -15.17
N GLY A 636 -9.55 0.35 -15.61
CA GLY A 636 -11.02 0.45 -15.74
C GLY A 636 -11.71 1.10 -14.53
N LEU A 637 -11.00 1.86 -13.69
CA LEU A 637 -11.63 2.61 -12.61
C LEU A 637 -12.47 3.74 -13.22
N ARG A 638 -13.75 3.79 -12.84
CA ARG A 638 -14.68 4.85 -13.26
C ARG A 638 -14.17 6.23 -12.84
N ASP A 639 -14.41 7.24 -13.68
CA ASP A 639 -13.86 8.58 -13.45
C ASP A 639 -14.58 9.32 -12.30
N HIS A 640 -15.90 9.17 -12.20
CA HIS A 640 -16.78 9.81 -11.20
C HIS A 640 -17.96 8.89 -10.83
N ALA A 641 -18.70 9.25 -9.78
CA ALA A 641 -19.96 8.61 -9.44
C ALA A 641 -21.09 9.06 -10.36
N ASP A 642 -21.94 8.13 -10.77
CA ASP A 642 -23.11 8.42 -11.59
C ASP A 642 -24.20 9.07 -10.72
N GLU A 643 -24.53 10.33 -11.00
CA GLU A 643 -25.55 11.03 -10.24
C GLU A 643 -26.94 10.43 -10.45
N GLU A 644 -27.20 9.86 -11.63
CA GLU A 644 -28.48 9.28 -12.03
C GLU A 644 -28.68 7.85 -11.49
N ALA A 645 -27.64 7.26 -10.90
CA ALA A 645 -27.76 5.93 -10.31
C ALA A 645 -28.81 5.89 -9.20
N ASP A 646 -29.79 5.00 -9.37
CA ASP A 646 -30.72 4.61 -8.33
C ASP A 646 -30.26 3.31 -7.67
N PHE A 647 -29.81 3.43 -6.42
CA PHE A 647 -29.32 2.31 -5.64
C PHE A 647 -30.43 1.57 -4.89
N ASN A 648 -31.71 1.92 -5.12
CA ASN A 648 -32.87 1.39 -4.40
C ASN A 648 -32.78 1.59 -2.87
N VAL A 649 -32.12 2.67 -2.43
CA VAL A 649 -32.01 3.03 -1.01
C VAL A 649 -33.18 3.94 -0.64
N PRO A 650 -34.00 3.61 0.37
CA PRO A 650 -35.10 4.45 0.79
C PRO A 650 -34.61 5.71 1.51
N ALA A 651 -35.27 6.83 1.26
CA ALA A 651 -35.03 8.09 1.96
C ALA A 651 -35.50 8.00 3.42
N LYS A 652 -34.64 8.37 4.38
CA LYS A 652 -34.91 8.29 5.83
C LYS A 652 -34.66 9.62 6.53
N ARG A 653 -35.46 9.95 7.55
CA ARG A 653 -35.22 11.11 8.43
C ARG A 653 -34.23 10.78 9.55
N GLU A 654 -33.08 10.25 9.18
CA GLU A 654 -32.01 9.84 10.10
C GLU A 654 -30.66 10.22 9.47
N LEU A 655 -29.73 10.68 10.29
CA LEU A 655 -28.38 11.02 9.83
C LEU A 655 -27.54 9.75 9.72
N ASN A 656 -26.78 9.62 8.64
CA ASN A 656 -25.91 8.46 8.44
C ASN A 656 -24.52 8.73 9.02
N GLY A 657 -24.11 7.91 9.98
CA GLY A 657 -22.76 7.95 10.58
C GLY A 657 -21.64 7.54 9.61
N THR A 658 -21.95 6.71 8.61
CA THR A 658 -20.99 6.31 7.57
C THR A 658 -21.20 7.18 6.33
N LEU A 659 -20.21 8.00 5.99
CA LEU A 659 -20.35 8.97 4.91
C LEU A 659 -20.27 8.36 3.51
N ALA A 660 -19.51 7.30 3.29
CA ALA A 660 -19.45 6.62 1.99
C ALA A 660 -20.50 5.49 1.96
N GLY A 661 -21.43 5.56 1.00
CA GLY A 661 -22.54 4.63 0.96
C GLY A 661 -23.49 4.91 -0.19
N TRP A 662 -24.27 3.91 -0.58
CA TRP A 662 -25.36 4.10 -1.53
C TRP A 662 -26.40 5.04 -0.94
N THR A 663 -26.67 6.16 -1.61
CA THR A 663 -27.57 7.21 -1.13
C THR A 663 -28.96 7.09 -1.77
N PRO A 664 -30.04 7.51 -1.07
CA PRO A 664 -31.37 7.59 -1.67
C PRO A 664 -31.42 8.69 -2.74
N THR A 665 -32.29 8.58 -3.74
CA THR A 665 -32.47 9.60 -4.80
C THR A 665 -33.14 10.88 -4.33
N THR A 666 -33.65 10.92 -3.10
CA THR A 666 -34.33 12.07 -2.50
C THR A 666 -33.96 12.25 -1.03
N VAL A 667 -34.10 13.48 -0.52
CA VAL A 667 -33.93 13.83 0.91
C VAL A 667 -35.29 14.24 1.48
N PRO A 668 -35.77 13.67 2.59
CA PRO A 668 -37.04 14.06 3.18
C PRO A 668 -37.08 15.55 3.56
N GLY A 669 -37.99 16.30 2.96
CA GLY A 669 -38.19 17.73 3.23
C GLY A 669 -37.25 18.68 2.48
N ALA A 670 -36.35 18.17 1.64
CA ALA A 670 -35.52 18.97 0.74
C ALA A 670 -35.78 18.59 -0.72
N THR A 671 -35.52 19.52 -1.65
CA THR A 671 -35.64 19.27 -3.09
C THR A 671 -34.31 18.74 -3.62
N THR A 672 -34.33 17.63 -4.36
CA THR A 672 -33.12 17.12 -5.01
C THR A 672 -32.92 17.81 -6.36
N VAL A 673 -31.68 18.20 -6.65
CA VAL A 673 -31.31 18.96 -7.86
C VAL A 673 -30.18 18.22 -8.58
N ARG A 674 -30.26 18.18 -9.92
CA ARG A 674 -29.26 17.56 -10.80
C ARG A 674 -28.28 18.58 -11.38
N THR A 675 -27.15 18.11 -11.92
CA THR A 675 -26.15 18.99 -12.53
C THR A 675 -26.72 19.84 -13.66
N SER A 676 -27.65 19.30 -14.45
CA SER A 676 -28.32 20.00 -15.54
C SER A 676 -29.28 21.12 -15.09
N GLU A 677 -29.79 21.05 -13.86
CA GLU A 677 -30.78 21.97 -13.31
C GLU A 677 -30.14 23.08 -12.45
N LEU A 678 -29.02 22.77 -11.81
CA LEU A 678 -28.38 23.63 -10.83
C LEU A 678 -28.01 25.03 -11.39
N PRO A 679 -27.43 25.19 -12.59
CA PRO A 679 -27.09 26.52 -13.11
C PRO A 679 -28.30 27.47 -13.20
N ALA A 680 -29.45 26.96 -13.66
CA ALA A 680 -30.67 27.75 -13.77
C ALA A 680 -31.22 28.13 -12.37
N LEU A 681 -31.11 27.22 -11.41
CA LEU A 681 -31.49 27.46 -10.01
C LEU A 681 -30.62 28.55 -9.38
N LEU A 682 -29.29 28.44 -9.53
CA LEU A 682 -28.33 29.43 -9.01
C LEU A 682 -28.63 30.82 -9.57
N GLN A 683 -28.93 30.94 -10.86
CA GLN A 683 -29.27 32.21 -11.49
C GLN A 683 -30.60 32.79 -11.00
N LYS A 684 -31.63 31.93 -10.87
CA LYS A 684 -32.99 32.35 -10.53
C LYS A 684 -33.14 32.77 -9.07
N TYR A 685 -32.57 31.99 -8.15
CA TYR A 685 -32.83 32.15 -6.71
C TYR A 685 -31.68 32.80 -5.95
N ARG A 686 -30.46 32.83 -6.53
CA ARG A 686 -29.24 33.30 -5.85
C ARG A 686 -29.12 32.74 -4.41
N PRO A 687 -29.20 31.41 -4.26
CA PRO A 687 -29.23 30.76 -2.94
C PRO A 687 -27.92 30.98 -2.18
N VAL A 688 -27.95 30.73 -0.87
CA VAL A 688 -26.72 30.43 -0.11
C VAL A 688 -26.24 29.05 -0.56
N VAL A 689 -25.02 28.95 -1.09
CA VAL A 689 -24.44 27.67 -1.51
C VAL A 689 -23.44 27.23 -0.46
N VAL A 690 -23.61 26.02 0.07
CA VAL A 690 -22.74 25.47 1.11
C VAL A 690 -22.12 24.17 0.64
N ASP A 691 -20.79 24.13 0.64
CA ASP A 691 -20.00 22.93 0.39
C ASP A 691 -19.59 22.31 1.73
N THR A 692 -19.78 21.01 1.87
CA THR A 692 -19.42 20.25 3.08
C THR A 692 -17.91 20.04 3.26
N VAL A 693 -17.10 20.39 2.25
CA VAL A 693 -15.63 20.32 2.26
C VAL A 693 -15.13 18.93 2.64
N THR A 694 -15.85 17.90 2.21
CA THR A 694 -15.43 16.49 2.34
C THR A 694 -14.44 16.08 1.26
N HIS A 695 -14.28 16.94 0.25
CA HIS A 695 -13.19 16.87 -0.70
C HIS A 695 -12.33 18.10 -0.60
N PRO A 696 -11.01 17.92 -0.64
CA PRO A 696 -10.22 19.00 -0.15
C PRO A 696 -9.98 20.07 -1.25
N ALA A 697 -10.06 19.80 -2.56
CA ALA A 697 -9.81 20.65 -3.79
C ALA A 697 -9.67 22.19 -3.78
N GLY A 698 -10.07 22.93 -2.73
CA GLY A 698 -9.89 24.38 -2.62
C GLY A 698 -10.70 25.16 -3.65
N ARG A 699 -11.54 24.48 -4.42
CA ARG A 699 -12.44 25.01 -5.44
C ARG A 699 -13.81 24.35 -5.27
N SER A 700 -14.84 25.11 -5.60
CA SER A 700 -16.21 24.65 -5.55
C SER A 700 -17.07 25.34 -6.62
N ILE A 701 -18.36 25.03 -6.61
CA ILE A 701 -19.40 25.76 -7.34
C ILE A 701 -19.27 27.27 -7.05
N PRO A 702 -19.47 28.15 -8.06
CA PRO A 702 -19.29 29.58 -7.88
C PRO A 702 -20.08 30.15 -6.71
N GLY A 703 -19.38 30.83 -5.79
CA GLY A 703 -19.98 31.46 -4.61
C GLY A 703 -20.30 30.52 -3.44
N ALA A 704 -19.85 29.26 -3.49
CA ALA A 704 -19.98 28.34 -2.37
C ALA A 704 -19.13 28.76 -1.16
N ILE A 705 -19.70 28.53 0.03
CA ILE A 705 -19.06 28.69 1.32
C ILE A 705 -18.70 27.30 1.82
N GLY A 706 -17.44 27.08 2.16
CA GLY A 706 -16.95 25.78 2.62
C GLY A 706 -17.09 25.66 4.12
N LEU A 707 -17.90 24.70 4.59
CA LEU A 707 -18.05 24.36 6.00
C LEU A 707 -17.53 22.94 6.24
N LYS A 708 -16.28 22.83 6.69
CA LYS A 708 -15.64 21.54 6.98
C LYS A 708 -16.49 20.71 7.94
N HIS A 709 -16.72 19.44 7.59
CA HIS A 709 -17.46 18.48 8.42
C HIS A 709 -18.94 18.80 8.65
N ALA A 710 -19.53 19.81 7.99
CA ALA A 710 -20.95 20.15 8.16
C ALA A 710 -21.90 19.01 7.72
N GLY A 711 -21.44 18.13 6.84
CA GLY A 711 -22.15 16.91 6.42
C GLY A 711 -21.95 15.68 7.30
N SER A 712 -21.29 15.81 8.46
CA SER A 712 -21.04 14.66 9.33
C SER A 712 -22.34 14.04 9.85
N GLY A 713 -22.32 12.73 10.08
CA GLY A 713 -23.42 12.02 10.72
C GLY A 713 -23.62 12.45 12.17
N GLY A 714 -24.44 11.71 12.92
CA GLY A 714 -24.72 12.00 14.33
C GLY A 714 -26.19 11.83 14.67
N THR A 715 -26.67 12.59 15.64
CA THR A 715 -28.08 12.62 16.04
C THR A 715 -28.58 14.04 16.02
N PHE A 716 -29.86 14.23 15.75
CA PHE A 716 -30.45 15.55 15.90
C PHE A 716 -30.35 16.03 17.35
N GLY A 717 -30.07 17.32 17.54
CA GLY A 717 -29.84 17.97 18.83
C GLY A 717 -28.42 17.87 19.37
N ASP A 718 -27.47 17.34 18.59
CA ASP A 718 -26.04 17.33 18.97
C ASP A 718 -25.39 18.73 18.90
N SER A 719 -24.15 18.84 19.39
CA SER A 719 -23.41 20.11 19.38
C SER A 719 -23.19 20.63 17.95
N ALA A 720 -23.01 19.75 16.97
CA ALA A 720 -22.87 20.13 15.57
C ALA A 720 -24.13 20.83 15.05
N GLU A 721 -25.34 20.38 15.42
CA GLU A 721 -26.58 21.05 15.03
C GLU A 721 -26.72 22.46 15.63
N GLU A 722 -26.24 22.67 16.86
CA GLU A 722 -26.21 24.00 17.47
C GLU A 722 -25.23 24.95 16.75
N HIS A 723 -24.04 24.46 16.40
CA HIS A 723 -23.06 25.21 15.61
C HIS A 723 -23.65 25.57 14.23
N LEU A 724 -24.26 24.59 13.54
CA LEU A 724 -24.94 24.84 12.26
C LEU A 724 -26.07 25.85 12.40
N ARG A 725 -26.88 25.80 13.46
CA ARG A 725 -27.96 26.78 13.67
C ARG A 725 -27.40 28.20 13.72
N ARG A 726 -26.38 28.44 14.53
CA ARG A 726 -25.73 29.76 14.65
C ARG A 726 -25.13 30.20 13.32
N LYS A 727 -24.39 29.31 12.65
CA LYS A 727 -23.77 29.61 11.36
C LYS A 727 -24.79 29.94 10.28
N PHE A 728 -25.86 29.17 10.15
CA PHE A 728 -26.85 29.40 9.11
C PHE A 728 -27.76 30.60 9.39
N LEU A 729 -27.99 30.97 10.65
CA LEU A 729 -28.63 32.26 10.97
C LEU A 729 -27.79 33.43 10.45
N ASP A 730 -26.48 33.39 10.63
CA ASP A 730 -25.57 34.41 10.08
C ASP A 730 -25.61 34.42 8.54
N LEU A 731 -25.40 33.25 7.90
CA LEU A 731 -25.37 33.12 6.44
C LEU A 731 -26.68 33.51 5.76
N THR A 732 -27.81 33.30 6.42
CA THR A 732 -29.14 33.59 5.86
C THR A 732 -29.68 34.97 6.23
N GLY A 733 -29.01 35.71 7.11
CA GLY A 733 -29.55 36.95 7.69
C GLY A 733 -30.79 36.68 8.55
N SER A 734 -30.78 35.57 9.30
CA SER A 734 -31.84 35.09 10.18
C SER A 734 -33.17 34.75 9.50
N SER A 735 -33.14 34.48 8.19
CA SER A 735 -34.34 34.13 7.40
C SER A 735 -34.38 32.64 7.09
N LEU A 736 -35.39 31.94 7.61
CA LEU A 736 -35.64 30.52 7.31
C LEU A 736 -36.18 30.28 5.90
N GLU A 737 -36.59 31.35 5.20
CA GLU A 737 -37.12 31.32 3.84
C GLU A 737 -36.03 31.48 2.77
N ARG A 738 -34.79 31.82 3.16
CA ARG A 738 -33.73 32.02 2.17
C ARG A 738 -33.36 30.67 1.52
N PRO A 739 -33.35 30.57 0.17
CA PRO A 739 -32.96 29.35 -0.52
C PRO A 739 -31.53 28.93 -0.19
N ILE A 740 -31.32 27.65 0.10
CA ILE A 740 -30.01 27.06 0.39
C ILE A 740 -29.75 25.89 -0.54
N VAL A 741 -28.58 25.85 -1.17
CA VAL A 741 -28.08 24.69 -1.91
C VAL A 741 -26.97 24.04 -1.10
N VAL A 742 -27.14 22.75 -0.83
CA VAL A 742 -26.16 21.90 -0.16
C VAL A 742 -25.40 21.09 -1.20
N VAL A 743 -24.08 21.17 -1.13
CA VAL A 743 -23.13 20.50 -2.03
C VAL A 743 -22.35 19.47 -1.21
N GLY A 744 -22.58 18.20 -1.53
CA GLY A 744 -21.76 17.08 -1.06
C GLY A 744 -20.67 16.73 -2.07
N TYR A 745 -19.94 15.66 -1.79
CA TYR A 745 -18.88 15.25 -2.69
C TYR A 745 -19.38 14.68 -4.02
N ASN A 746 -20.29 13.70 -3.95
CA ASN A 746 -20.89 13.02 -5.09
C ASN A 746 -22.15 12.26 -4.64
N ALA A 747 -22.81 11.58 -5.58
CA ALA A 747 -24.05 10.87 -5.33
C ALA A 747 -23.92 9.60 -4.45
N GLU A 748 -22.71 9.18 -4.10
CA GLU A 748 -22.44 8.00 -3.27
C GLU A 748 -21.90 8.38 -1.88
N ARG A 749 -22.19 9.61 -1.45
CA ARG A 749 -21.85 10.10 -0.12
C ARG A 749 -23.01 10.78 0.59
N PHE A 750 -23.11 10.50 1.88
CA PHE A 750 -24.16 11.00 2.77
C PHE A 750 -23.88 12.40 3.34
N ASP A 751 -22.75 13.00 3.03
CA ASP A 751 -22.36 14.33 3.52
C ASP A 751 -23.35 15.43 3.11
N GLY A 752 -23.65 15.55 1.82
CA GLY A 752 -24.65 16.50 1.34
C GLY A 752 -26.06 16.15 1.82
N TYR A 753 -26.38 14.86 1.90
CA TYR A 753 -27.65 14.35 2.39
C TYR A 753 -27.90 14.72 3.87
N ASN A 754 -26.90 14.49 4.72
CA ASN A 754 -26.94 14.75 6.16
C ASN A 754 -27.09 16.25 6.43
N LEU A 755 -26.32 17.11 5.75
CA LEU A 755 -26.44 18.56 5.94
C LEU A 755 -27.83 19.05 5.48
N ALA A 756 -28.35 18.56 4.35
CA ALA A 756 -29.70 18.90 3.91
C ALA A 756 -30.75 18.51 4.95
N LEU A 757 -30.67 17.31 5.54
CA LEU A 757 -31.56 16.88 6.62
C LEU A 757 -31.45 17.77 7.86
N ARG A 758 -30.24 18.15 8.28
CA ARG A 758 -30.04 19.04 9.44
C ARG A 758 -30.70 20.39 9.19
N LEU A 759 -30.56 20.96 8.00
CA LEU A 759 -31.21 22.25 7.66
C LEU A 759 -32.74 22.16 7.64
N VAL A 760 -33.29 21.07 7.11
CA VAL A 760 -34.73 20.80 7.18
C VAL A 760 -35.18 20.69 8.64
N ASN A 761 -34.42 19.99 9.50
CA ASN A 761 -34.73 19.85 10.92
C ASN A 761 -34.66 21.18 11.68
N LEU A 762 -33.74 22.07 11.27
CA LEU A 762 -33.63 23.44 11.77
C LEU A 762 -34.74 24.38 11.27
N GLY A 763 -35.62 23.92 10.38
CA GLY A 763 -36.80 24.65 9.93
C GLY A 763 -36.62 25.50 8.67
N TYR A 764 -35.54 25.33 7.91
CA TYR A 764 -35.38 26.02 6.63
C TYR A 764 -36.35 25.49 5.57
N ALA A 765 -37.12 26.38 4.95
CA ALA A 765 -38.23 26.01 4.04
C ALA A 765 -37.77 25.65 2.62
N HIS A 766 -36.61 26.14 2.19
CA HIS A 766 -36.13 26.03 0.81
C HIS A 766 -34.72 25.43 0.73
N VAL A 767 -34.61 24.16 1.14
CA VAL A 767 -33.36 23.39 1.08
C VAL A 767 -33.30 22.57 -0.21
N TYR A 768 -32.21 22.73 -0.94
CA TYR A 768 -31.90 22.00 -2.16
C TYR A 768 -30.65 21.14 -1.94
N TRP A 769 -30.76 19.85 -2.20
CA TRP A 769 -29.62 18.94 -2.20
C TRP A 769 -29.13 18.72 -3.62
N TYR A 770 -27.91 19.19 -3.92
CA TYR A 770 -27.26 18.87 -5.18
C TYR A 770 -26.66 17.45 -5.12
N ARG A 771 -27.30 16.51 -5.82
CA ARG A 771 -26.94 15.08 -5.77
C ARG A 771 -25.64 14.77 -6.51
N GLY A 772 -25.40 15.40 -7.65
CA GLY A 772 -24.20 15.15 -8.46
C GLY A 772 -22.90 15.51 -7.75
N GLY A 773 -22.96 16.45 -6.81
CA GLY A 773 -21.81 16.90 -6.04
C GLY A 773 -20.69 17.46 -6.91
N ARG A 774 -19.52 17.63 -6.30
CA ARG A 774 -18.33 18.18 -6.96
C ARG A 774 -17.90 17.38 -8.18
N GLU A 775 -17.92 16.05 -8.12
CA GLU A 775 -17.46 15.22 -9.23
C GLU A 775 -18.28 15.41 -10.52
N ALA A 776 -19.61 15.41 -10.42
CA ALA A 776 -20.47 15.60 -11.60
C ALA A 776 -20.34 17.03 -12.16
N TRP A 777 -20.18 18.03 -11.29
CA TRP A 777 -19.95 19.42 -11.69
C TRP A 777 -18.67 19.58 -12.50
N GLU A 778 -17.57 18.98 -12.04
CA GLU A 778 -16.27 18.99 -12.73
C GLU A 778 -16.35 18.28 -14.09
N VAL A 779 -17.02 17.12 -14.13
CA VAL A 779 -17.19 16.33 -15.36
C VAL A 779 -18.02 17.07 -16.40
N ALA A 780 -19.01 17.85 -15.97
CA ALA A 780 -19.80 18.70 -16.85
C ALA A 780 -19.02 19.91 -17.41
N GLY A 781 -17.77 20.13 -16.97
CA GLY A 781 -16.94 21.25 -17.42
C GLY A 781 -17.48 22.61 -16.98
N LEU A 782 -18.24 22.64 -15.88
CA LEU A 782 -18.87 23.85 -15.37
C LEU A 782 -17.85 24.73 -14.61
N PRO A 783 -18.06 26.06 -14.56
CA PRO A 783 -17.12 26.98 -13.92
C PRO A 783 -16.94 26.69 -12.42
N GLU A 784 -15.74 26.90 -11.91
CA GLU A 784 -15.41 26.74 -10.49
C GLU A 784 -14.64 27.94 -9.96
N THR A 785 -14.91 28.34 -8.73
CA THR A 785 -14.18 29.40 -8.04
C THR A 785 -13.42 28.83 -6.84
N THR A 786 -12.39 29.54 -6.38
CA THR A 786 -11.73 29.22 -5.11
C THR A 786 -12.78 29.15 -3.99
N LEU A 787 -12.74 28.09 -3.21
CA LEU A 787 -13.62 27.84 -2.09
C LEU A 787 -13.09 28.57 -0.86
N ASN A 788 -13.89 29.50 -0.32
CA ASN A 788 -13.60 30.08 0.99
C ASN A 788 -14.03 29.09 2.07
N VAL A 789 -13.06 28.45 2.74
CA VAL A 789 -13.35 27.57 3.86
C VAL A 789 -13.39 28.40 5.14
N GLU A 790 -14.51 28.33 5.84
CA GLU A 790 -14.75 29.08 7.07
C GLU A 790 -14.83 28.13 8.26
N ASP A 791 -14.30 28.58 9.39
CA ASP A 791 -14.58 27.95 10.69
C ASP A 791 -16.02 28.29 11.11
N TRP A 792 -16.72 27.35 11.76
CA TRP A 792 -18.13 27.48 12.11
C TRP A 792 -18.51 26.79 13.42
#